data_AF-A0A1Y3ET48-F1
#
_entry.id   AF-A0A1Y3ET48-F1
#
_cell.length_a   1.000
_cell.length_b   1.000
_cell.length_c   1.000
_cell.angle_alpha   90.00
_cell.angle_beta   90.00
_cell.angle_gamma   90.00
#
_symmetry.space_group_name_H-M   'P 1'
#
loop_
_entity.id
_entity.type
_entity.pdbx_description
1 polymer ?
#
loop_
_entity_poly.entity_id
_entity_poly.type
_entity_poly.pdbx_seq_one_letter_code
_entity_poly.pdbx_strand_id
1 'polypeptide(L)'
;MFSNSSQKRYWMFDSMQTLTSIRHQSRQRFHEKMRERAGVEFDSSVLLTEEEERLVCSVVEENALKFCQNFSPPLPWSTICTAFCLFKRFYLQTSVSEFVVAKNVMMAIIYLACKLDDFYVTIETFTQKLKSGTQAENAEVILSLEMEVLTRIKCHLYVYHPFRPLEGHFISMKTLYPEFEKVELLRQGAYDFLWNSLFTDVSFLYSPSQIALAALLASAKQNMAEVAVEQLKRDAQLRIETNKCTAFKSKREPVPPSYHASIQLRIKQCAEYVNKFFPQGCLWLIRNYEMISCYTGNMRCGVDWKKPIVVILGATGTGKTELAVEVCLHAGGEMISADAMQMYSGLEIATNKSTVEERRNVDEHLVSSLHPLTFGYTVQHFRQQALQTIAAVQSRGRLPVLVGGTNYYIESLIWNTLLSENQPSHTGNCYYQDLPADLLTMDGERLLDELRKVDPDMACRLHPNNRRRLLRSLQVWHATGRRQSELVEQQRLCDVEQKLLFQNCLILWLRIDRQLLHKRLEARLKRMLERGLKDELVEFYDTFYDQYVAKQNSIPDDNQAKGAFQCLGFKEFLPFLRLEPEARHSTHGLEIFQRCLEQLHLATCRYAKKQVKWIENRIVRRPGSVALPVYALDMHADTPHSFRHCIAQALTLVDWFLSPATVPPVMEPLNQKSLDWKAHDDKLLYVRCETCNRYIAKNQWNAHALSKKHRRLSRKF
;
A
#
# COMPACT_ATOMS: atom_id res chain seq x y z
N MET A 1 -13.54 10.56 -45.99
CA MET A 1 -12.33 10.64 -45.13
C MET A 1 -11.63 9.28 -44.99
N PHE A 2 -12.33 8.20 -44.60
CA PHE A 2 -11.71 6.87 -44.48
C PHE A 2 -11.08 6.34 -45.80
N SER A 3 -11.71 6.57 -46.96
CA SER A 3 -11.20 6.11 -48.26
C SER A 3 -9.76 6.53 -48.57
N ASN A 4 -9.34 7.71 -48.11
CA ASN A 4 -8.03 8.30 -48.40
C ASN A 4 -7.08 8.19 -47.19
N SER A 5 -7.42 7.37 -46.20
CA SER A 5 -6.67 7.28 -44.94
C SER A 5 -5.56 6.22 -44.96
N SER A 6 -4.52 6.43 -44.14
CA SER A 6 -3.46 5.44 -43.88
C SER A 6 -4.05 4.13 -43.37
N GLN A 7 -5.00 4.22 -42.43
CA GLN A 7 -6.33 3.60 -42.54
C GLN A 7 -6.53 2.43 -43.51
N LYS A 8 -7.27 2.79 -44.54
CA LYS A 8 -7.64 1.95 -45.66
C LYS A 8 -6.43 1.42 -46.44
N ARG A 9 -5.33 2.18 -46.50
CA ARG A 9 -4.18 1.88 -47.36
C ARG A 9 -3.23 0.80 -46.81
N TYR A 10 -3.01 0.76 -45.50
CA TYR A 10 -1.90 -0.01 -44.91
C TYR A 10 -2.30 -1.05 -43.87
N TRP A 11 -3.54 -1.06 -43.39
CA TRP A 11 -3.96 -1.96 -42.31
C TRP A 11 -5.40 -2.45 -42.43
N MET A 12 -5.90 -2.49 -43.68
CA MET A 12 -7.09 -3.25 -44.05
C MET A 12 -6.67 -4.48 -44.86
N PHE A 13 -7.21 -5.64 -44.53
CA PHE A 13 -6.86 -6.91 -45.17
C PHE A 13 -8.10 -7.61 -45.72
N ASP A 14 -7.91 -8.39 -46.78
CA ASP A 14 -9.02 -9.00 -47.53
C ASP A 14 -9.61 -10.22 -46.82
N SER A 15 -8.83 -10.90 -45.98
CA SER A 15 -9.27 -12.12 -45.30
C SER A 15 -8.61 -12.34 -43.94
N MET A 16 -9.28 -13.12 -43.09
CA MET A 16 -8.72 -13.57 -41.81
C MET A 16 -7.47 -14.45 -42.00
N GLN A 17 -7.40 -15.22 -43.09
CA GLN A 17 -6.24 -16.06 -43.40
C GLN A 17 -4.99 -15.21 -43.63
N THR A 18 -5.13 -14.05 -44.25
CA THR A 18 -4.04 -13.08 -44.45
C THR A 18 -3.51 -12.59 -43.09
N LEU A 19 -4.39 -12.25 -42.15
CA LEU A 19 -3.99 -11.82 -40.79
C LEU A 19 -3.25 -12.92 -40.04
N THR A 20 -3.75 -14.16 -40.07
CA THR A 20 -3.09 -15.32 -39.46
C THR A 20 -1.72 -15.56 -40.10
N SER A 21 -1.61 -15.44 -41.42
CA SER A 21 -0.33 -15.57 -42.14
C SER A 21 0.69 -14.50 -41.71
N ILE A 22 0.26 -13.24 -41.57
CA ILE A 22 1.13 -12.15 -41.11
C ILE A 22 1.61 -12.41 -39.67
N ARG A 23 0.72 -12.80 -38.76
CA ARG A 23 1.10 -13.16 -37.37
C ARG A 23 2.10 -14.31 -37.35
N HIS A 24 1.86 -15.35 -38.16
CA HIS A 24 2.78 -16.47 -38.31
C HIS A 24 4.15 -16.01 -38.82
N GLN A 25 4.21 -15.14 -39.83
CA GLN A 25 5.47 -14.57 -40.33
C GLN A 25 6.21 -13.76 -39.27
N SER A 26 5.50 -12.96 -38.46
CA SER A 26 6.11 -12.21 -37.35
C SER A 26 6.69 -13.12 -36.27
N ARG A 27 6.03 -14.23 -35.94
CA ARG A 27 6.60 -15.25 -35.04
C ARG A 27 7.84 -15.91 -35.63
N GLN A 28 7.80 -16.31 -36.91
CA GLN A 28 8.95 -16.93 -37.58
C GLN A 28 10.16 -16.01 -37.60
N ARG A 29 9.99 -14.72 -37.92
CA ARG A 29 11.07 -13.73 -37.85
C ARG A 29 11.68 -13.61 -36.44
N PHE A 30 10.85 -13.68 -35.40
CA PHE A 30 11.36 -13.67 -34.03
C PHE A 30 12.10 -14.97 -33.67
N HIS A 31 11.60 -16.12 -34.12
CA HIS A 31 12.27 -17.41 -33.94
C HIS A 31 13.63 -17.43 -34.65
N GLU A 32 13.73 -16.89 -35.87
CA GLU A 32 14.99 -16.74 -36.59
C GLU A 32 15.97 -15.86 -35.82
N LYS A 33 15.52 -14.68 -35.35
CA LYS A 33 16.32 -13.76 -34.52
C LYS A 33 16.81 -14.41 -33.21
N MET A 34 15.98 -15.24 -32.58
CA MET A 34 16.35 -16.03 -31.39
C MET A 34 17.36 -17.12 -31.75
N ARG A 35 17.16 -17.84 -32.86
CA ARG A 35 18.05 -18.90 -33.32
C ARG A 35 19.44 -18.36 -33.67
N GLU A 36 19.52 -17.22 -34.34
CA GLU A 36 20.78 -16.54 -34.67
C GLU A 36 21.60 -16.18 -33.43
N ARG A 37 20.94 -15.80 -32.32
CA ARG A 37 21.63 -15.43 -31.07
C ARG A 37 21.90 -16.59 -30.13
N ALA A 38 20.95 -17.51 -29.98
CA ALA A 38 21.07 -18.64 -29.06
C ALA A 38 21.93 -19.78 -29.65
N GLY A 39 22.06 -19.85 -30.98
CA GLY A 39 22.84 -20.87 -31.66
C GLY A 39 22.39 -22.28 -31.28
N VAL A 40 23.27 -23.05 -30.65
CA VAL A 40 23.04 -24.44 -30.23
C VAL A 40 22.11 -24.54 -29.01
N GLU A 41 21.96 -23.48 -28.22
CA GLU A 41 21.07 -23.44 -27.04
C GLU A 41 19.61 -23.07 -27.38
N PHE A 42 19.28 -22.96 -28.68
CA PHE A 42 17.93 -22.57 -29.12
C PHE A 42 16.91 -23.69 -28.87
N ASP A 43 15.93 -23.39 -28.01
CA ASP A 43 14.78 -24.26 -27.72
C ASP A 43 13.48 -23.49 -27.99
N SER A 44 12.79 -23.85 -29.08
CA SER A 44 11.52 -23.23 -29.46
C SER A 44 10.36 -23.61 -28.55
N SER A 45 10.47 -24.65 -27.72
CA SER A 45 9.40 -25.09 -26.83
C SER A 45 9.17 -24.13 -25.64
N VAL A 46 10.19 -23.34 -25.31
CA VAL A 46 10.13 -22.33 -24.23
C VAL A 46 9.40 -21.06 -24.67
N LEU A 47 9.34 -20.79 -25.98
CA LEU A 47 8.60 -19.66 -26.55
C LEU A 47 7.09 -19.91 -26.52
N LEU A 48 6.30 -18.84 -26.57
CA LEU A 48 4.84 -18.92 -26.53
C LEU A 48 4.30 -19.49 -27.85
N THR A 49 3.34 -20.41 -27.73
CA THR A 49 2.57 -20.94 -28.86
C THR A 49 1.54 -19.93 -29.36
N GLU A 50 0.97 -20.17 -30.55
CA GLU A 50 -0.10 -19.34 -31.13
C GLU A 50 -1.28 -19.11 -30.18
N GLU A 51 -1.73 -20.19 -29.54
CA GLU A 51 -2.87 -20.16 -28.62
C GLU A 51 -2.50 -19.37 -27.35
N GLU A 52 -1.29 -19.56 -26.83
CA GLU A 52 -0.79 -18.82 -25.67
C GLU A 52 -0.66 -17.33 -25.97
N GLU A 53 -0.05 -16.92 -27.09
CA GLU A 53 0.04 -15.51 -27.47
C GLU A 53 -1.35 -14.86 -27.57
N ARG A 54 -2.32 -15.56 -28.16
CA ARG A 54 -3.70 -15.07 -28.28
C ARG A 54 -4.37 -14.92 -26.91
N LEU A 55 -4.16 -15.87 -26.01
CA LEU A 55 -4.70 -15.81 -24.64
C LEU A 55 -4.06 -14.67 -23.84
N VAL A 56 -2.75 -14.45 -23.97
CA VAL A 56 -2.04 -13.32 -23.34
C VAL A 56 -2.65 -11.98 -23.79
N CYS A 57 -2.82 -11.77 -25.09
CA CYS A 57 -3.45 -10.55 -25.62
C CYS A 57 -4.87 -10.36 -25.06
N SER A 58 -5.69 -11.42 -25.05
CA SER A 58 -7.07 -11.37 -24.53
C SER A 58 -7.13 -10.96 -23.06
N VAL A 59 -6.26 -11.53 -22.21
CA VAL A 59 -6.18 -11.19 -20.78
C VAL A 59 -5.72 -9.73 -20.58
N VAL A 60 -4.78 -9.25 -21.39
CA VAL A 60 -4.30 -7.86 -21.32
C VAL A 60 -5.41 -6.89 -21.76
N GLU A 61 -6.12 -7.18 -22.85
CA GLU A 61 -7.25 -6.37 -23.33
C GLU A 61 -8.36 -6.27 -22.27
N GLU A 62 -8.72 -7.36 -21.60
CA GLU A 62 -9.75 -7.33 -20.55
C GLU A 62 -9.33 -6.45 -19.36
N ASN A 63 -8.08 -6.58 -18.91
CA ASN A 63 -7.56 -5.79 -17.81
C ASN A 63 -7.41 -4.31 -18.19
N ALA A 64 -7.02 -4.03 -19.44
CA ALA A 64 -6.94 -2.69 -19.99
C ALA A 64 -8.30 -2.00 -20.00
N LEU A 65 -9.35 -2.71 -20.41
CA LEU A 65 -10.70 -2.16 -20.40
C LEU A 65 -11.13 -1.76 -18.98
N LYS A 66 -10.93 -2.66 -18.00
CA LYS A 66 -11.22 -2.38 -16.58
C LYS A 66 -10.39 -1.18 -16.07
N PHE A 67 -9.14 -1.05 -16.50
CA PHE A 67 -8.31 0.10 -16.15
C PHE A 67 -8.88 1.40 -16.73
N CYS A 68 -9.23 1.43 -18.01
CA CYS A 68 -9.77 2.63 -18.67
C CYS A 68 -11.10 3.09 -18.07
N GLN A 69 -11.99 2.15 -17.72
CA GLN A 69 -13.30 2.45 -17.12
C GLN A 69 -13.17 2.98 -15.68
N ASN A 70 -12.18 2.51 -14.93
CA ASN A 70 -11.92 2.95 -13.56
C ASN A 70 -10.94 4.14 -13.49
N PHE A 71 -10.48 4.66 -14.64
CA PHE A 71 -9.68 5.88 -14.69
C PHE A 71 -10.55 7.06 -14.25
N SER A 72 -9.98 8.06 -13.57
CA SER A 72 -10.73 9.20 -13.04
C SER A 72 -10.12 10.52 -13.53
N PRO A 73 -10.82 11.29 -14.38
CA PRO A 73 -12.12 10.97 -15.01
C PRO A 73 -12.03 9.77 -15.99
N PRO A 74 -13.13 9.07 -16.29
CA PRO A 74 -13.11 7.90 -17.16
C PRO A 74 -12.58 8.27 -18.55
N LEU A 75 -11.76 7.37 -19.13
CA LEU A 75 -11.19 7.62 -20.46
C LEU A 75 -12.29 7.67 -21.52
N PRO A 76 -12.23 8.63 -22.46
CA PRO A 76 -13.19 8.70 -23.56
C PRO A 76 -13.21 7.41 -24.38
N TRP A 77 -14.39 7.07 -24.90
CA TRP A 77 -14.56 5.86 -25.70
C TRP A 77 -13.67 5.84 -26.95
N SER A 78 -13.49 6.99 -27.61
CA SER A 78 -12.56 7.12 -28.75
C SER A 78 -11.14 6.69 -28.35
N THR A 79 -10.69 7.09 -27.17
CA THR A 79 -9.34 6.83 -26.67
C THR A 79 -9.13 5.35 -26.41
N ILE A 80 -10.13 4.69 -25.83
CA ILE A 80 -10.13 3.24 -25.61
C ILE A 80 -10.05 2.50 -26.96
N CYS A 81 -10.87 2.90 -27.94
CA CYS A 81 -10.85 2.28 -29.26
C CYS A 81 -9.51 2.49 -30.00
N THR A 82 -8.96 3.70 -29.93
CA THR A 82 -7.62 4.02 -30.47
C THR A 82 -6.59 3.09 -29.85
N ALA A 83 -6.56 2.99 -28.51
CA ALA A 83 -5.62 2.14 -27.80
C ALA A 83 -5.71 0.66 -28.22
N PHE A 84 -6.91 0.09 -28.29
CA PHE A 84 -7.12 -1.32 -28.66
C PHE A 84 -6.72 -1.59 -30.12
N CYS A 85 -7.04 -0.68 -31.03
CA CYS A 85 -6.64 -0.80 -32.44
C CYS A 85 -5.12 -0.74 -32.60
N LEU A 86 -4.45 0.19 -31.90
CA LEU A 86 -2.99 0.32 -31.91
C LEU A 86 -2.31 -0.89 -31.27
N PHE A 87 -2.86 -1.42 -30.17
CA PHE A 87 -2.34 -2.61 -29.48
C PHE A 87 -2.33 -3.84 -30.38
N LYS A 88 -3.45 -4.13 -31.05
CA LYS A 88 -3.50 -5.26 -31.99
C LYS A 88 -2.56 -5.06 -33.18
N ARG A 89 -2.41 -3.82 -33.63
CA ARG A 89 -1.54 -3.50 -34.75
C ARG A 89 -0.06 -3.63 -34.40
N PHE A 90 0.33 -3.28 -33.17
CA PHE A 90 1.65 -3.55 -32.65
C PHE A 90 1.96 -5.05 -32.75
N TYR A 91 1.09 -5.90 -32.19
CA TYR A 91 1.23 -7.36 -32.23
C TYR A 91 0.89 -8.04 -33.56
N LEU A 92 0.51 -7.29 -34.59
CA LEU A 92 0.51 -7.80 -35.98
C LEU A 92 1.92 -7.79 -36.58
N GLN A 93 2.77 -6.85 -36.17
CA GLN A 93 4.14 -6.75 -36.69
C GLN A 93 5.16 -7.43 -35.77
N THR A 94 4.84 -7.55 -34.47
CA THR A 94 5.73 -8.10 -33.44
C THR A 94 5.13 -9.35 -32.80
N SER A 95 5.95 -10.35 -32.50
CA SER A 95 5.52 -11.50 -31.69
C SER A 95 5.35 -11.09 -30.22
N VAL A 96 4.39 -11.71 -29.52
CA VAL A 96 4.20 -11.50 -28.07
C VAL A 96 5.41 -12.01 -27.29
N SER A 97 6.08 -13.04 -27.80
CA SER A 97 7.33 -13.57 -27.25
C SER A 97 8.50 -12.56 -27.31
N GLU A 98 8.46 -11.56 -28.20
CA GLU A 98 9.47 -10.49 -28.24
C GLU A 98 9.23 -9.45 -27.12
N PHE A 99 7.96 -9.15 -26.82
CA PHE A 99 7.53 -8.22 -25.77
C PHE A 99 6.61 -8.93 -24.77
N VAL A 100 7.22 -9.82 -24.00
CA VAL A 100 6.53 -10.79 -23.14
C VAL A 100 5.67 -10.11 -22.06
N VAL A 101 6.03 -8.91 -21.60
CA VAL A 101 5.22 -8.10 -20.69
C VAL A 101 4.25 -7.20 -21.47
N ALA A 102 3.27 -7.84 -22.12
CA ALA A 102 2.28 -7.15 -22.96
C ALA A 102 1.43 -6.09 -22.22
N LYS A 103 1.33 -6.21 -20.89
CA LYS A 103 0.72 -5.18 -20.02
C LYS A 103 1.40 -3.82 -20.17
N ASN A 104 2.73 -3.77 -20.15
CA ASN A 104 3.47 -2.51 -20.19
C ASN A 104 3.32 -1.84 -21.56
N VAL A 105 3.34 -2.64 -22.63
CA VAL A 105 3.04 -2.19 -23.99
C VAL A 105 1.64 -1.60 -24.07
N MET A 106 0.63 -2.27 -23.50
CA MET A 106 -0.73 -1.76 -23.45
C MET A 106 -0.84 -0.44 -22.67
N MET A 107 -0.17 -0.31 -21.52
CA MET A 107 -0.18 0.95 -20.76
C MET A 107 0.48 2.09 -21.53
N ALA A 108 1.59 1.83 -22.22
CA ALA A 108 2.24 2.81 -23.08
C ALA A 108 1.34 3.23 -24.26
N ILE A 109 0.62 2.28 -24.87
CA ILE A 109 -0.33 2.55 -25.95
C ILE A 109 -1.55 3.34 -25.45
N ILE A 110 -2.07 3.07 -24.25
CA ILE A 110 -3.16 3.85 -23.66
C ILE A 110 -2.70 5.28 -23.39
N TYR A 111 -1.51 5.47 -22.83
CA TYR A 111 -0.93 6.80 -22.62
C TYR A 111 -0.73 7.55 -23.95
N LEU A 112 -0.21 6.87 -24.98
CA LEU A 112 -0.09 7.43 -26.33
C LEU A 112 -1.46 7.80 -26.91
N ALA A 113 -2.48 6.95 -26.74
CA ALA A 113 -3.84 7.23 -27.21
C ALA A 113 -4.43 8.47 -26.52
N CYS A 114 -4.16 8.70 -25.23
CA CYS A 114 -4.57 9.92 -24.54
C CYS A 114 -3.98 11.17 -25.21
N LYS A 115 -2.71 11.12 -25.62
CA LYS A 115 -2.07 12.21 -26.37
C LYS A 115 -2.66 12.43 -27.77
N LEU A 116 -3.10 11.35 -28.43
CA LEU A 116 -3.67 11.42 -29.79
C LEU A 116 -5.09 11.98 -29.81
N ASP A 117 -5.86 11.76 -28.75
CA ASP A 117 -7.26 12.17 -28.62
C ASP A 117 -7.42 13.49 -27.82
N ASP A 118 -6.32 14.23 -27.59
CA ASP A 118 -6.28 15.47 -26.80
C ASP A 118 -6.84 15.31 -25.37
N PHE A 119 -6.74 14.10 -24.79
CA PHE A 119 -7.09 13.85 -23.40
C PHE A 119 -5.87 14.11 -22.50
N TYR A 120 -5.79 15.32 -21.95
CA TYR A 120 -4.64 15.79 -21.17
C TYR A 120 -4.47 15.02 -19.86
N VAL A 121 -3.45 14.16 -19.80
CA VAL A 121 -3.00 13.47 -18.58
C VAL A 121 -1.47 13.52 -18.55
N THR A 122 -0.89 13.99 -17.45
CA THR A 122 0.57 13.96 -17.27
C THR A 122 1.04 12.53 -17.01
N ILE A 123 2.28 12.21 -17.38
CA ILE A 123 2.84 10.88 -17.11
C ILE A 123 2.81 10.55 -15.61
N GLU A 124 2.97 11.56 -14.76
CA GLU A 124 2.91 11.45 -13.30
C GLU A 124 1.51 11.04 -12.83
N THR A 125 0.48 11.74 -13.30
CA THR A 125 -0.92 11.41 -12.97
C THR A 125 -1.32 10.06 -13.53
N PHE A 126 -0.86 9.72 -14.73
CA PHE A 126 -1.12 8.42 -15.35
C PHE A 126 -0.50 7.27 -14.54
N THR A 127 0.77 7.41 -14.17
CA THR A 127 1.51 6.38 -13.42
C THR A 127 1.06 6.25 -11.97
N GLN A 128 0.56 7.32 -11.34
CA GLN A 128 -0.08 7.28 -10.02
C GLN A 128 -1.30 6.35 -9.98
N LYS A 129 -1.99 6.16 -11.11
CA LYS A 129 -3.16 5.27 -11.22
C LYS A 129 -2.79 3.80 -11.44
N LEU A 130 -1.52 3.50 -11.69
CA LEU A 130 -1.06 2.12 -11.84
C LEU A 130 -0.90 1.48 -10.46
N LYS A 131 -1.51 0.31 -10.28
CA LYS A 131 -1.53 -0.42 -8.99
C LYS A 131 -0.18 -1.08 -8.63
N SER A 132 0.81 -1.01 -9.52
CA SER A 132 2.05 -1.80 -9.43
C SER A 132 3.28 -1.00 -9.89
N GLY A 133 4.41 -1.13 -9.18
CA GLY A 133 5.67 -0.45 -9.49
C GLY A 133 5.79 0.93 -8.84
N THR A 134 6.99 1.50 -8.78
CA THR A 134 7.15 2.91 -8.38
C THR A 134 6.73 3.84 -9.51
N GLN A 135 6.35 5.07 -9.18
CA GLN A 135 5.92 6.07 -10.17
C GLN A 135 7.04 6.38 -11.19
N ALA A 136 8.28 6.51 -10.70
CA ALA A 136 9.44 6.81 -11.54
C ALA A 136 9.76 5.67 -12.52
N GLU A 137 9.80 4.41 -12.04
CA GLU A 137 10.06 3.25 -12.89
C GLU A 137 8.96 3.06 -13.95
N ASN A 138 7.70 3.22 -13.56
CA ASN A 138 6.59 3.12 -14.50
C ASN A 138 6.63 4.22 -15.57
N ALA A 139 7.01 5.44 -15.19
CA ALA A 139 7.16 6.54 -16.14
C ALA A 139 8.28 6.25 -17.15
N GLU A 140 9.44 5.78 -16.68
CA GLU A 140 10.57 5.42 -17.52
C GLU A 140 10.20 4.28 -18.51
N VAL A 141 9.52 3.25 -18.04
CA VAL A 141 9.05 2.13 -18.88
C VAL A 141 8.02 2.57 -19.91
N ILE A 142 7.04 3.39 -19.51
CA ILE A 142 6.01 3.86 -20.44
C ILE A 142 6.62 4.74 -21.54
N LEU A 143 7.50 5.68 -21.17
CA LEU A 143 8.10 6.61 -22.12
C LEU A 143 9.10 5.90 -23.07
N SER A 144 9.85 4.92 -22.57
CA SER A 144 10.74 4.11 -23.42
C SER A 144 9.95 3.25 -24.41
N LEU A 145 8.89 2.58 -23.96
CA LEU A 145 8.02 1.78 -24.82
C LEU A 145 7.23 2.62 -25.82
N GLU A 146 6.89 3.87 -25.50
CA GLU A 146 6.19 4.77 -26.41
C GLU A 146 6.94 4.94 -27.74
N MET A 147 8.27 5.13 -27.69
CA MET A 147 9.10 5.25 -28.89
C MET A 147 9.17 3.96 -29.71
N GLU A 148 9.23 2.81 -29.04
CA GLU A 148 9.22 1.51 -29.70
C GLU A 148 7.87 1.25 -30.39
N VAL A 149 6.77 1.56 -29.71
CA VAL A 149 5.42 1.47 -30.28
C VAL A 149 5.32 2.31 -31.54
N LEU A 150 5.73 3.59 -31.50
CA LEU A 150 5.70 4.50 -32.65
C LEU A 150 6.48 3.93 -33.85
N THR A 151 7.65 3.35 -33.59
CA THR A 151 8.52 2.73 -34.61
C THR A 151 7.85 1.52 -35.24
N ARG A 152 7.31 0.60 -34.44
CA ARG A 152 6.64 -0.63 -34.93
C ARG A 152 5.34 -0.32 -35.66
N ILE A 153 4.58 0.70 -35.25
CA ILE A 153 3.37 1.13 -35.98
C ILE A 153 3.65 2.11 -37.12
N LYS A 154 4.92 2.39 -37.43
CA LYS A 154 5.37 3.28 -38.52
C LYS A 154 4.73 4.67 -38.47
N CYS A 155 4.49 5.20 -37.27
CA CYS A 155 3.85 6.50 -37.03
C CYS A 155 2.49 6.71 -37.74
N HIS A 156 1.77 5.65 -38.11
CA HIS A 156 0.38 5.78 -38.58
C HIS A 156 -0.56 5.81 -37.38
N LEU A 157 -0.84 7.00 -36.85
CA LEU A 157 -1.48 7.18 -35.54
C LEU A 157 -3.00 7.33 -35.61
N TYR A 158 -3.52 7.78 -36.75
CA TYR A 158 -4.93 8.12 -36.89
C TYR A 158 -5.82 6.89 -37.06
N VAL A 159 -6.77 6.70 -36.14
CA VAL A 159 -7.73 5.59 -36.13
C VAL A 159 -9.15 6.12 -36.39
N TYR A 160 -9.84 5.56 -37.38
CA TYR A 160 -11.25 5.90 -37.64
C TYR A 160 -12.17 4.96 -36.86
N HIS A 161 -13.08 5.54 -36.08
CA HIS A 161 -13.97 4.78 -35.20
C HIS A 161 -15.36 4.52 -35.80
N PRO A 162 -16.00 3.38 -35.48
CA PRO A 162 -17.36 3.06 -35.95
C PRO A 162 -18.46 3.87 -35.25
N PHE A 163 -18.18 4.52 -34.12
CA PHE A 163 -19.18 5.30 -33.38
C PHE A 163 -19.69 6.53 -34.12
N ARG A 164 -18.81 7.28 -34.80
CA ARG A 164 -19.24 8.45 -35.59
C ARG A 164 -20.21 8.05 -36.72
N PRO A 165 -19.92 7.03 -37.55
CA PRO A 165 -20.90 6.50 -38.49
C PRO A 165 -22.19 5.99 -37.82
N LEU A 166 -22.09 5.34 -36.66
CA LEU A 166 -23.26 4.82 -35.94
C LEU A 166 -24.20 5.94 -35.49
N GLU A 167 -23.69 7.02 -34.89
CA GLU A 167 -24.51 8.18 -34.54
C GLU A 167 -25.12 8.84 -35.78
N GLY A 168 -24.37 8.91 -36.89
CA GLY A 168 -24.90 9.36 -38.18
C GLY A 168 -26.09 8.51 -38.66
N HIS A 169 -26.04 7.19 -38.47
CA HIS A 169 -27.15 6.30 -38.78
C HIS A 169 -28.35 6.52 -37.85
N PHE A 170 -28.13 6.72 -36.54
CA PHE A 170 -29.23 7.03 -35.61
C PHE A 170 -29.93 8.35 -35.95
N ILE A 171 -29.17 9.39 -36.29
CA ILE A 171 -29.75 10.67 -36.74
C ILE A 171 -30.56 10.46 -38.02
N SER A 172 -30.01 9.72 -38.99
CA SER A 172 -30.71 9.41 -40.24
C SER A 172 -32.01 8.63 -40.00
N MET A 173 -32.01 7.68 -39.07
CA MET A 173 -33.23 6.94 -38.68
C MET A 173 -34.29 7.86 -38.07
N LYS A 174 -33.90 8.77 -37.17
CA LYS A 174 -34.83 9.72 -36.55
C LYS A 174 -35.45 10.67 -37.57
N THR A 175 -34.68 11.08 -38.58
CA THR A 175 -35.16 11.99 -39.63
C THR A 175 -36.05 11.28 -40.66
N LEU A 176 -35.67 10.08 -41.11
CA LEU A 176 -36.39 9.35 -42.16
C LEU A 176 -37.60 8.57 -41.63
N TYR A 177 -37.58 8.19 -40.35
CA TYR A 177 -38.61 7.35 -39.72
C TYR A 177 -39.03 7.91 -38.34
N PRO A 178 -39.64 9.11 -38.29
CA PRO A 178 -40.01 9.78 -37.04
C PRO A 178 -41.04 9.00 -36.21
N GLU A 179 -41.84 8.13 -36.82
CA GLU A 179 -42.81 7.25 -36.11
C GLU A 179 -42.13 6.12 -35.31
N PHE A 180 -40.85 5.87 -35.54
CA PHE A 180 -40.11 4.84 -34.83
C PHE A 180 -39.55 5.41 -33.50
N GLU A 181 -40.39 5.64 -32.49
CA GLU A 181 -39.97 6.12 -31.14
C GLU A 181 -38.94 5.20 -30.46
N LYS A 182 -38.77 3.97 -30.97
CA LYS A 182 -37.87 2.93 -30.45
C LYS A 182 -36.41 3.05 -30.88
N VAL A 183 -35.97 4.11 -31.58
CA VAL A 183 -34.54 4.25 -31.99
C VAL A 183 -33.58 4.15 -30.80
N GLU A 184 -33.96 4.72 -29.64
CA GLU A 184 -33.11 4.68 -28.45
C GLU A 184 -32.96 3.27 -27.86
N LEU A 185 -33.93 2.38 -28.05
CA LEU A 185 -33.83 0.96 -27.65
C LEU A 185 -32.75 0.22 -28.46
N LEU A 186 -32.47 0.67 -29.68
CA LEU A 186 -31.43 0.09 -30.53
C LEU A 186 -30.02 0.53 -30.11
N ARG A 187 -29.89 1.66 -29.41
CA ARG A 187 -28.60 2.26 -29.06
C ARG A 187 -27.79 1.37 -28.13
N GLN A 188 -28.41 0.85 -27.08
CA GLN A 188 -27.73 -0.02 -26.11
C GLN A 188 -27.18 -1.28 -26.78
N GLY A 189 -28.00 -2.01 -27.54
CA GLY A 189 -27.56 -3.22 -28.25
C GLY A 189 -26.47 -2.96 -29.30
N ALA A 190 -26.50 -1.79 -29.96
CA ALA A 190 -25.47 -1.41 -30.92
C ALA A 190 -24.14 -1.07 -30.23
N TYR A 191 -24.17 -0.37 -29.10
CA TYR A 191 -22.96 -0.09 -28.31
C TYR A 191 -22.37 -1.36 -27.69
N ASP A 192 -23.20 -2.29 -27.21
CA ASP A 192 -22.74 -3.59 -26.70
C ASP A 192 -22.07 -4.40 -27.81
N PHE A 193 -22.60 -4.35 -29.04
CA PHE A 193 -21.95 -4.96 -30.20
C PHE A 193 -20.58 -4.31 -30.48
N LEU A 194 -20.50 -2.99 -30.48
CA LEU A 194 -19.22 -2.28 -30.68
C LEU A 194 -18.20 -2.62 -29.58
N TRP A 195 -18.62 -2.70 -28.31
CA TRP A 195 -17.78 -3.12 -27.20
C TRP A 195 -17.18 -4.51 -27.41
N ASN A 196 -18.00 -5.47 -27.80
CA ASN A 196 -17.54 -6.83 -28.08
C ASN A 196 -16.65 -6.91 -29.32
N SER A 197 -16.90 -6.05 -30.32
CA SER A 197 -16.07 -5.99 -31.53
C SER A 197 -14.63 -5.57 -31.23
N LEU A 198 -14.38 -4.81 -30.15
CA LEU A 198 -13.03 -4.40 -29.74
C LEU A 198 -12.12 -5.56 -29.35
N PHE A 199 -12.65 -6.76 -29.08
CA PHE A 199 -11.86 -7.96 -28.78
C PHE A 199 -11.69 -8.88 -30.01
N THR A 200 -12.07 -8.40 -31.19
CA THR A 200 -12.03 -9.17 -32.46
C THR A 200 -11.18 -8.47 -33.52
N ASP A 201 -10.79 -9.18 -34.58
CA ASP A 201 -10.01 -8.60 -35.69
C ASP A 201 -10.86 -7.84 -36.72
N VAL A 202 -12.12 -7.55 -36.39
CA VAL A 202 -13.09 -6.87 -37.28
C VAL A 202 -12.58 -5.50 -37.74
N SER A 203 -11.81 -4.78 -36.90
CA SER A 203 -11.22 -3.47 -37.23
C SER A 203 -10.21 -3.49 -38.37
N PHE A 204 -9.66 -4.66 -38.70
CA PHE A 204 -8.70 -4.85 -39.81
C PHE A 204 -9.37 -5.37 -41.09
N LEU A 205 -10.62 -5.83 -41.00
CA LEU A 205 -11.32 -6.50 -42.11
C LEU A 205 -12.42 -5.61 -42.70
N TYR A 206 -13.10 -4.83 -41.87
CA TYR A 206 -14.26 -4.02 -42.27
C TYR A 206 -14.05 -2.54 -41.98
N SER A 207 -14.60 -1.68 -42.83
CA SER A 207 -14.54 -0.24 -42.61
C SER A 207 -15.39 0.17 -41.40
N PRO A 208 -15.09 1.29 -40.73
CA PRO A 208 -15.87 1.77 -39.58
C PRO A 208 -17.37 1.90 -39.87
N SER A 209 -17.75 2.32 -41.08
CA SER A 209 -19.15 2.39 -41.51
C SER A 209 -19.80 1.01 -41.65
N GLN A 210 -19.06 0.01 -42.14
CA GLN A 210 -19.55 -1.37 -42.23
C GLN A 210 -19.79 -1.98 -40.84
N ILE A 211 -18.87 -1.72 -39.90
CA ILE A 211 -18.97 -2.18 -38.51
C ILE A 211 -20.16 -1.51 -37.80
N ALA A 212 -20.34 -0.20 -37.99
CA ALA A 212 -21.47 0.54 -37.44
C ALA A 212 -22.82 0.01 -37.95
N LEU A 213 -22.94 -0.24 -39.25
CA LEU A 213 -24.14 -0.81 -39.85
C LEU A 213 -24.42 -2.24 -39.33
N ALA A 214 -23.37 -3.06 -39.19
CA ALA A 214 -23.51 -4.41 -38.61
C ALA A 214 -23.98 -4.36 -37.14
N ALA A 215 -23.48 -3.40 -36.35
CA ALA A 215 -23.93 -3.18 -34.97
C ALA A 215 -25.42 -2.81 -34.90
N LEU A 216 -25.86 -1.91 -35.79
CA LEU A 216 -27.25 -1.49 -35.88
C LEU A 216 -28.18 -2.65 -36.29
N LEU A 217 -27.77 -3.44 -37.31
CA LEU A 217 -28.52 -4.63 -37.74
C LEU A 217 -28.61 -5.69 -36.62
N ALA A 218 -27.51 -5.92 -35.90
CA ALA A 218 -27.49 -6.89 -34.80
C ALA A 218 -28.44 -6.48 -33.66
N SER A 219 -28.50 -5.18 -33.35
CA SER A 219 -29.43 -4.61 -32.36
C SER A 219 -30.88 -4.64 -32.83
N ALA A 220 -31.12 -4.34 -34.11
CA ALA A 220 -32.45 -4.39 -34.71
C ALA A 220 -33.05 -5.80 -34.71
N LYS A 221 -32.22 -6.82 -34.95
CA LYS A 221 -32.61 -8.22 -34.85
C LYS A 221 -33.06 -8.63 -33.45
N GLN A 222 -32.42 -8.10 -32.41
CA GLN A 222 -32.82 -8.35 -31.02
C GLN A 222 -34.14 -7.67 -30.63
N ASN A 223 -34.47 -6.55 -31.27
CA ASN A 223 -35.62 -5.71 -30.93
C ASN A 223 -36.76 -5.75 -31.97
N MET A 224 -36.76 -6.73 -32.88
CA MET A 224 -37.75 -6.89 -33.96
C MET A 224 -37.92 -5.64 -34.85
N ALA A 225 -36.81 -4.96 -35.16
CA ALA A 225 -36.76 -3.71 -35.94
C ALA A 225 -36.08 -3.87 -37.31
N GLU A 226 -35.93 -5.11 -37.80
CA GLU A 226 -35.13 -5.44 -38.99
C GLU A 226 -35.61 -4.72 -40.26
N VAL A 227 -36.93 -4.56 -40.41
CA VAL A 227 -37.55 -3.93 -41.59
C VAL A 227 -37.09 -2.47 -41.77
N ALA A 228 -37.04 -1.70 -40.67
CA ALA A 228 -36.63 -0.29 -40.71
C ALA A 228 -35.14 -0.13 -41.06
N VAL A 229 -34.28 -1.03 -40.57
CA VAL A 229 -32.84 -0.98 -40.84
C VAL A 229 -32.50 -1.50 -42.25
N GLU A 230 -33.23 -2.51 -42.75
CA GLU A 230 -33.12 -2.96 -44.14
C GLU A 230 -33.59 -1.89 -45.13
N GLN A 231 -34.60 -1.10 -44.77
CA GLN A 231 -35.04 0.02 -45.60
C GLN A 231 -33.99 1.14 -45.64
N LEU A 232 -33.39 1.51 -44.50
CA LEU A 232 -32.27 2.45 -44.44
C LEU A 232 -31.06 1.98 -45.26
N LYS A 233 -30.79 0.67 -45.29
CA LYS A 233 -29.72 0.07 -46.11
C LYS A 233 -29.99 0.21 -47.61
N ARG A 234 -31.26 0.06 -48.04
CA ARG A 234 -31.68 0.27 -49.43
C ARG A 234 -31.57 1.74 -49.84
N ASP A 235 -32.07 2.64 -49.00
CA ASP A 235 -32.09 4.09 -49.27
C ASP A 235 -30.68 4.68 -49.35
N ALA A 236 -29.76 4.21 -48.50
CA ALA A 236 -28.37 4.66 -48.48
C ALA A 236 -27.48 4.03 -49.58
N GLN A 237 -28.04 3.19 -50.48
CA GLN A 237 -27.31 2.43 -51.50
C GLN A 237 -26.08 1.67 -50.95
N LEU A 238 -26.14 1.25 -49.68
CA LEU A 238 -25.04 0.60 -49.00
C LEU A 238 -24.93 -0.87 -49.43
N ARG A 239 -24.22 -1.13 -50.54
CA ARG A 239 -23.84 -2.48 -51.01
C ARG A 239 -22.77 -3.11 -50.11
N ILE A 240 -23.11 -3.36 -48.85
CA ILE A 240 -22.18 -3.94 -47.87
C ILE A 240 -22.60 -5.39 -47.60
N GLU A 241 -21.67 -6.35 -47.73
CA GLU A 241 -21.81 -7.73 -47.25
C GLU A 241 -21.88 -7.76 -45.70
N THR A 242 -22.97 -7.26 -45.12
CA THR A 242 -23.16 -7.16 -43.67
C THR A 242 -23.27 -8.52 -42.99
N ASN A 243 -23.72 -9.55 -43.73
CA ASN A 243 -24.03 -10.87 -43.18
C ASN A 243 -22.80 -11.59 -42.61
N LYS A 244 -21.60 -11.35 -43.18
CA LYS A 244 -20.34 -11.89 -42.65
C LYS A 244 -19.84 -11.11 -41.42
N CYS A 245 -20.11 -9.80 -41.34
CA CYS A 245 -19.73 -8.96 -40.21
C CYS A 245 -20.63 -9.23 -38.98
N THR A 246 -21.93 -9.44 -39.18
CA THR A 246 -22.87 -9.83 -38.11
C THR A 246 -22.59 -11.22 -37.55
N ALA A 247 -21.87 -12.08 -38.29
CA ALA A 247 -21.44 -13.40 -37.83
C ALA A 247 -20.28 -13.33 -36.82
N PHE A 248 -19.58 -12.19 -36.70
CA PHE A 248 -18.67 -11.89 -35.58
C PHE A 248 -19.42 -11.58 -34.28
N LYS A 249 -20.61 -12.18 -34.10
CA LYS A 249 -21.34 -12.26 -32.83
C LYS A 249 -20.53 -13.17 -31.90
N SER A 250 -19.39 -12.69 -31.43
CA SER A 250 -18.51 -13.47 -30.58
C SER A 250 -19.24 -13.68 -29.25
N LYS A 251 -19.73 -14.90 -29.05
CA LYS A 251 -19.78 -15.47 -27.71
C LYS A 251 -18.34 -15.38 -27.19
N ARG A 252 -18.08 -14.35 -26.39
CA ARG A 252 -16.89 -14.26 -25.54
C ARG A 252 -16.91 -15.52 -24.69
N GLU A 253 -16.01 -16.46 -24.96
CA GLU A 253 -15.67 -17.46 -23.95
C GLU A 253 -14.68 -16.79 -23.02
N PRO A 254 -15.08 -16.38 -21.81
CA PRO A 254 -14.15 -15.81 -20.85
C PRO A 254 -13.05 -16.84 -20.59
N VAL A 255 -11.78 -16.39 -20.62
CA VAL A 255 -10.65 -17.27 -20.32
C VAL A 255 -10.89 -17.87 -18.92
N PRO A 256 -10.97 -19.21 -18.79
CA PRO A 256 -11.28 -19.81 -17.51
C PRO A 256 -10.20 -19.45 -16.48
N PRO A 257 -10.55 -19.16 -15.21
CA PRO A 257 -9.59 -18.79 -14.18
C PRO A 257 -8.45 -19.79 -14.00
N SER A 258 -8.69 -21.07 -14.28
CA SER A 258 -7.69 -22.16 -14.24
C SER A 258 -6.53 -21.95 -15.23
N TYR A 259 -6.78 -21.32 -16.37
CA TYR A 259 -5.76 -21.04 -17.39
C TYR A 259 -4.90 -19.82 -17.08
N HIS A 260 -5.35 -18.91 -16.20
CA HIS A 260 -4.56 -17.73 -15.85
C HIS A 260 -3.23 -18.08 -15.17
N ALA A 261 -3.23 -19.07 -14.28
CA ALA A 261 -2.02 -19.47 -13.55
C ALA A 261 -1.01 -20.19 -14.46
N SER A 262 -1.47 -21.06 -15.37
CA SER A 262 -0.60 -21.78 -16.31
C SER A 262 0.01 -20.83 -17.35
N ILE A 263 -0.78 -19.92 -17.91
CA ILE A 263 -0.30 -18.91 -18.86
C ILE A 263 0.72 -17.99 -18.19
N GLN A 264 0.49 -17.55 -16.95
CA GLN A 264 1.46 -16.72 -16.22
C GLN A 264 2.82 -17.40 -16.05
N LEU A 265 2.83 -18.70 -15.73
CA LEU A 265 4.07 -19.47 -15.65
C LEU A 265 4.79 -19.52 -17.01
N ARG A 266 4.03 -19.72 -18.10
CA ARG A 266 4.57 -19.75 -19.47
C ARG A 266 5.14 -18.41 -19.90
N ILE A 267 4.46 -17.30 -19.61
CA ILE A 267 4.99 -15.95 -19.82
C ILE A 267 6.32 -15.78 -19.06
N LYS A 268 6.40 -16.24 -17.80
CA LYS A 268 7.62 -16.12 -16.99
C LYS A 268 8.79 -16.89 -17.59
N GLN A 269 8.56 -18.16 -17.94
CA GLN A 269 9.57 -19.02 -18.57
C GLN A 269 10.08 -18.42 -19.88
N CYS A 270 9.16 -17.94 -20.72
CA CYS A 270 9.51 -17.28 -21.98
C CYS A 270 10.32 -15.99 -21.73
N ALA A 271 9.94 -15.17 -20.74
CA ALA A 271 10.65 -13.94 -20.42
C ALA A 271 12.08 -14.21 -19.92
N GLU A 272 12.25 -15.16 -18.99
CA GLU A 272 13.58 -15.55 -18.47
C GLU A 272 14.48 -16.07 -19.60
N TYR A 273 13.93 -16.89 -20.49
CA TYR A 273 14.65 -17.44 -21.63
C TYR A 273 15.08 -16.38 -22.64
N VAL A 274 14.17 -15.48 -23.04
CA VAL A 274 14.49 -14.39 -23.98
C VAL A 274 15.52 -13.44 -23.38
N ASN A 275 15.44 -13.13 -22.09
CA ASN A 275 16.40 -12.23 -21.43
C ASN A 275 17.82 -12.79 -21.36
N LYS A 276 18.01 -14.12 -21.35
CA LYS A 276 19.34 -14.75 -21.41
C LYS A 276 20.14 -14.29 -22.64
N PHE A 277 19.47 -14.09 -23.78
CA PHE A 277 20.11 -13.78 -25.07
C PHE A 277 19.96 -12.31 -25.50
N PHE A 278 19.14 -11.54 -24.79
CA PHE A 278 18.89 -10.11 -25.07
C PHE A 278 19.13 -9.22 -23.83
N PRO A 279 20.32 -9.28 -23.18
CA PRO A 279 20.58 -8.54 -21.94
C PRO A 279 20.51 -7.02 -22.14
N GLN A 280 21.04 -6.47 -23.24
CA GLN A 280 21.05 -5.02 -23.47
C GLN A 280 19.81 -4.47 -24.21
N GLY A 281 19.10 -5.33 -24.96
CA GLY A 281 17.89 -4.93 -25.71
C GLY A 281 16.59 -5.09 -24.92
N CYS A 282 16.64 -5.78 -23.78
CA CYS A 282 15.46 -6.17 -23.01
C CYS A 282 15.67 -6.08 -21.48
N LEU A 283 16.62 -5.26 -21.01
CA LEU A 283 16.83 -4.92 -19.58
C LEU A 283 15.54 -4.43 -18.88
N TRP A 284 14.55 -3.98 -19.66
CA TRP A 284 13.23 -3.53 -19.22
C TRP A 284 12.24 -4.64 -18.83
N LEU A 285 12.49 -5.90 -19.21
CA LEU A 285 11.56 -7.01 -18.97
C LEU A 285 11.64 -7.61 -17.55
N ILE A 286 12.76 -7.45 -16.84
CA ILE A 286 12.96 -8.09 -15.51
C ILE A 286 12.73 -7.11 -14.34
N ARG A 287 13.06 -5.82 -14.49
CA ARG A 287 12.92 -4.87 -13.36
C ARG A 287 11.48 -4.63 -12.88
N ASN A 288 10.48 -5.05 -13.66
CA ASN A 288 9.06 -4.95 -13.31
C ASN A 288 8.30 -6.29 -13.31
N TYR A 289 9.00 -7.43 -13.30
CA TYR A 289 8.36 -8.75 -13.34
C TYR A 289 7.92 -9.30 -11.96
N GLU A 290 8.28 -8.65 -10.84
CA GLU A 290 7.81 -9.07 -9.50
C GLU A 290 6.37 -8.65 -9.16
N MET A 291 5.64 -7.99 -10.06
CA MET A 291 4.36 -7.34 -9.71
C MET A 291 3.17 -7.67 -10.62
N ILE A 292 3.07 -8.93 -11.06
CA ILE A 292 1.82 -9.50 -11.60
C ILE A 292 1.52 -10.84 -10.92
N SER A 293 1.46 -10.85 -9.58
CA SER A 293 0.63 -11.78 -8.81
C SER A 293 -0.69 -11.12 -8.43
N CYS A 294 -1.29 -10.36 -9.34
CA CYS A 294 -2.64 -9.81 -9.15
C CYS A 294 -3.60 -10.77 -9.84
N TYR A 295 -4.02 -11.81 -9.13
CA TYR A 295 -5.32 -12.52 -9.16
C TYR A 295 -5.20 -13.90 -8.47
N THR A 296 -4.50 -13.95 -7.33
CA THR A 296 -4.97 -14.72 -6.19
C THR A 296 -4.96 -13.75 -5.00
N GLY A 297 -5.97 -13.78 -4.15
CA GLY A 297 -6.31 -12.71 -3.21
C GLY A 297 -5.30 -12.36 -2.11
N ASN A 298 -4.03 -12.75 -2.21
CA ASN A 298 -3.07 -12.70 -1.09
C ASN A 298 -1.68 -12.19 -1.49
N MET A 299 -1.49 -11.08 -2.20
CA MET A 299 -0.14 -10.47 -2.36
C MET A 299 -0.27 -8.99 -2.69
N ARG A 300 -0.34 -8.13 -1.67
CA ARG A 300 -0.51 -6.67 -1.84
C ARG A 300 0.82 -5.90 -1.95
N CYS A 301 1.98 -6.52 -1.70
CA CYS A 301 3.29 -5.82 -1.70
C CYS A 301 4.51 -6.71 -2.09
N GLY A 302 4.34 -7.81 -2.84
CA GLY A 302 5.41 -8.80 -3.06
C GLY A 302 5.72 -9.68 -1.83
N VAL A 303 5.07 -9.41 -0.69
CA VAL A 303 5.14 -10.22 0.53
C VAL A 303 4.39 -11.54 0.34
N ASP A 304 5.06 -12.65 0.62
CA ASP A 304 4.43 -13.95 0.73
C ASP A 304 3.88 -14.13 2.17
N TRP A 305 2.57 -13.98 2.33
CA TRP A 305 1.90 -14.07 3.63
C TRP A 305 1.85 -15.49 4.22
N LYS A 306 2.23 -16.51 3.43
CA LYS A 306 2.39 -17.89 3.91
C LYS A 306 3.77 -18.13 4.51
N LYS A 307 4.77 -17.31 4.18
CA LYS A 307 6.11 -17.45 4.77
C LYS A 307 6.10 -17.04 6.25
N PRO A 308 6.93 -17.70 7.08
CA PRO A 308 7.02 -17.42 8.50
C PRO A 308 7.56 -16.02 8.77
N ILE A 309 7.04 -15.37 9.81
CA ILE A 309 7.60 -14.15 10.41
C ILE A 309 7.68 -14.32 11.92
N VAL A 310 8.79 -13.87 12.52
CA VAL A 310 8.98 -13.86 13.98
C VAL A 310 8.88 -12.43 14.49
N VAL A 311 8.14 -12.23 15.57
CA VAL A 311 7.91 -10.92 16.19
C VAL A 311 8.39 -10.97 17.63
N ILE A 312 9.31 -10.08 18.00
CA ILE A 312 9.85 -9.98 19.35
C ILE A 312 9.35 -8.70 20.03
N LEU A 313 8.55 -8.90 21.07
CA LEU A 313 7.89 -7.87 21.87
C LEU A 313 8.52 -7.73 23.26
N GLY A 314 8.31 -6.57 23.88
CA GLY A 314 8.73 -6.32 25.26
C GLY A 314 8.98 -4.84 25.55
N ALA A 315 9.07 -4.51 26.84
CA ALA A 315 9.38 -3.13 27.25
C ALA A 315 10.81 -2.72 26.84
N THR A 316 11.10 -1.42 26.81
CA THR A 316 12.48 -0.94 26.69
C THR A 316 13.33 -1.47 27.86
N GLY A 317 14.57 -1.88 27.60
CA GLY A 317 15.46 -2.44 28.63
C GLY A 317 15.29 -3.93 28.95
N THR A 318 14.41 -4.67 28.27
CA THR A 318 14.24 -6.12 28.52
C THR A 318 15.27 -7.02 27.85
N GLY A 319 15.98 -6.55 26.80
CA GLY A 319 16.94 -7.36 26.03
C GLY A 319 16.43 -7.83 24.66
N LYS A 320 15.40 -7.18 24.10
CA LYS A 320 14.80 -7.57 22.80
C LYS A 320 15.80 -7.65 21.65
N THR A 321 16.68 -6.66 21.52
CA THR A 321 17.67 -6.61 20.43
C THR A 321 18.65 -7.78 20.54
N GLU A 322 19.15 -8.06 21.75
CA GLU A 322 20.04 -9.19 22.00
C GLU A 322 19.37 -10.53 21.64
N LEU A 323 18.11 -10.72 22.05
CA LEU A 323 17.32 -11.89 21.68
C LEU A 323 17.09 -11.99 20.16
N ALA A 324 16.81 -10.87 19.50
CA ALA A 324 16.58 -10.83 18.06
C ALA A 324 17.85 -11.21 17.27
N VAL A 325 19.02 -10.75 17.70
CA VAL A 325 20.30 -11.14 17.11
C VAL A 325 20.53 -12.64 17.25
N GLU A 326 20.30 -13.23 18.43
CA GLU A 326 20.43 -14.69 18.63
C GLU A 326 19.49 -15.48 17.71
N VAL A 327 18.23 -15.04 17.59
CA VAL A 327 17.25 -15.68 16.69
C VAL A 327 17.69 -15.57 15.22
N CYS A 328 18.19 -14.42 14.79
CA CYS A 328 18.68 -14.22 13.42
C CYS A 328 19.91 -15.07 13.11
N LEU A 329 20.87 -15.15 14.04
CA LEU A 329 22.07 -15.98 13.88
C LEU A 329 21.73 -17.47 13.80
N HIS A 330 20.77 -17.92 14.62
CA HIS A 330 20.33 -19.32 14.66
C HIS A 330 19.51 -19.73 13.43
N ALA A 331 18.53 -18.91 13.03
CA ALA A 331 17.57 -19.25 11.99
C ALA A 331 17.89 -18.66 10.60
N GLY A 332 19.03 -17.99 10.43
CA GLY A 332 19.40 -17.33 9.18
C GLY A 332 18.46 -16.16 8.83
N GLY A 333 18.13 -15.33 9.81
CA GLY A 333 17.19 -14.21 9.68
C GLY A 333 17.84 -12.84 9.52
N GLU A 334 17.01 -11.84 9.23
CA GLU A 334 17.36 -10.42 9.19
C GLU A 334 16.39 -9.63 10.08
N MET A 335 16.89 -8.64 10.83
CA MET A 335 16.09 -7.85 11.76
C MET A 335 15.40 -6.68 11.06
N ILE A 336 14.16 -6.40 11.43
CA ILE A 336 13.40 -5.24 10.96
C ILE A 336 12.98 -4.43 12.19
N SER A 337 13.50 -3.21 12.33
CA SER A 337 13.18 -2.37 13.48
C SER A 337 11.77 -1.79 13.40
N ALA A 338 11.00 -1.99 14.47
CA ALA A 338 9.69 -1.40 14.71
C ALA A 338 9.74 -0.44 15.91
N ASP A 339 10.76 0.42 15.96
CA ASP A 339 10.87 1.51 16.93
C ASP A 339 10.88 2.87 16.23
N ALA A 340 9.83 3.67 16.47
CA ALA A 340 9.64 4.95 15.77
C ALA A 340 10.79 5.94 15.96
N MET A 341 11.55 5.87 17.06
CA MET A 341 12.66 6.79 17.31
C MET A 341 13.97 6.28 16.69
N GLN A 342 14.18 4.97 16.63
CA GLN A 342 15.39 4.38 16.00
C GLN A 342 15.41 4.56 14.48
N MET A 343 14.26 4.85 13.86
CA MET A 343 14.19 5.14 12.42
C MET A 343 14.89 6.44 12.04
N TYR A 344 15.00 7.41 12.94
CA TYR A 344 15.66 8.69 12.65
C TYR A 344 17.18 8.56 12.75
N SER A 345 17.94 9.13 11.81
CA SER A 345 19.40 9.22 11.92
C SER A 345 19.83 10.20 13.02
N GLY A 346 21.08 10.10 13.46
CA GLY A 346 21.55 10.74 14.70
C GLY A 346 21.01 10.06 15.97
N LEU A 347 21.22 10.69 17.13
CA LEU A 347 20.70 10.25 18.44
C LEU A 347 20.86 8.74 18.72
N GLU A 348 21.99 8.15 18.35
CA GLU A 348 22.23 6.70 18.41
C GLU A 348 22.22 6.17 19.85
N ILE A 349 22.85 6.89 20.77
CA ILE A 349 22.93 6.57 22.19
C ILE A 349 21.57 6.82 22.84
N ALA A 350 20.98 8.01 22.65
CA ALA A 350 19.69 8.40 23.22
C ALA A 350 18.56 7.45 22.82
N THR A 351 18.54 7.00 21.55
CA THR A 351 17.56 6.04 21.04
C THR A 351 17.96 4.57 21.24
N ASN A 352 19.15 4.33 21.79
CA ASN A 352 19.72 3.01 22.08
C ASN A 352 19.67 2.09 20.86
N LYS A 353 20.21 2.57 19.74
CA LYS A 353 20.44 1.74 18.55
C LYS A 353 21.52 0.71 18.84
N SER A 354 21.35 -0.46 18.23
CA SER A 354 22.33 -1.55 18.24
C SER A 354 23.65 -1.07 17.63
N THR A 355 24.77 -1.32 18.28
CA THR A 355 26.08 -1.09 17.62
C THR A 355 26.38 -2.17 16.59
N VAL A 356 27.44 -1.98 15.78
CA VAL A 356 27.86 -3.01 14.82
C VAL A 356 28.33 -4.28 15.54
N GLU A 357 29.01 -4.12 16.68
CA GLU A 357 29.51 -5.23 17.50
C GLU A 357 28.35 -6.02 18.13
N GLU A 358 27.34 -5.33 18.66
CA GLU A 358 26.16 -5.96 19.25
C GLU A 358 25.35 -6.77 18.22
N ARG A 359 25.34 -6.33 16.95
CA ARG A 359 24.62 -7.00 15.85
C ARG A 359 25.30 -8.25 15.33
N ARG A 360 26.61 -8.45 15.55
CA ARG A 360 27.34 -9.66 15.12
C ARG A 360 27.08 -10.05 13.65
N ASN A 361 27.15 -9.08 12.74
CA ASN A 361 26.89 -9.22 11.30
C ASN A 361 25.44 -9.57 10.92
N VAL A 362 24.46 -9.41 11.82
CA VAL A 362 23.04 -9.49 11.46
C VAL A 362 22.59 -8.16 10.84
N ASP A 363 22.03 -8.24 9.64
CA ASP A 363 21.44 -7.08 8.97
C ASP A 363 20.22 -6.56 9.75
N GLU A 364 20.18 -5.25 9.96
CA GLU A 364 19.09 -4.55 10.64
C GLU A 364 18.53 -3.45 9.74
N HIS A 365 17.26 -3.59 9.39
CA HIS A 365 16.55 -2.69 8.48
C HIS A 365 15.71 -1.65 9.22
N LEU A 366 15.39 -0.56 8.50
CA LEU A 366 14.56 0.56 8.96
C LEU A 366 15.14 1.37 10.13
N VAL A 367 16.42 1.18 10.48
CA VAL A 367 17.16 2.00 11.44
C VAL A 367 17.87 3.13 10.72
N SER A 368 17.87 4.34 11.29
CA SER A 368 18.51 5.54 10.70
C SER A 368 18.08 5.86 9.26
N SER A 369 16.89 5.41 8.85
CA SER A 369 16.32 5.57 7.50
C SER A 369 15.71 6.95 7.24
N LEU A 370 15.44 7.74 8.29
CA LEU A 370 14.79 9.04 8.23
C LEU A 370 15.73 10.16 8.66
N HIS A 371 15.72 11.28 7.93
CA HIS A 371 16.41 12.49 8.34
C HIS A 371 15.80 13.10 9.63
N PRO A 372 16.58 13.70 10.56
CA PRO A 372 16.08 14.24 11.82
C PRO A 372 14.94 15.26 11.68
N LEU A 373 14.99 16.06 10.61
CA LEU A 373 13.99 17.08 10.27
C LEU A 373 12.78 16.54 9.48
N THR A 374 12.66 15.22 9.29
CA THR A 374 11.50 14.61 8.62
C THR A 374 10.28 14.66 9.53
N PHE A 375 9.32 15.52 9.17
CA PHE A 375 8.02 15.65 9.85
C PHE A 375 6.95 14.84 9.12
N GLY A 376 5.85 14.53 9.82
CA GLY A 376 4.70 13.87 9.19
C GLY A 376 4.85 12.37 8.96
N TYR A 377 5.93 11.73 9.45
CA TYR A 377 6.06 10.28 9.34
C TYR A 377 4.96 9.55 10.15
N THR A 378 4.20 8.69 9.49
CA THR A 378 3.00 8.03 10.03
C THR A 378 3.14 6.53 10.06
N VAL A 379 2.23 5.86 10.76
CA VAL A 379 2.14 4.39 10.78
C VAL A 379 1.88 3.80 9.39
N GLN A 380 1.23 4.53 8.48
CA GLN A 380 0.99 4.07 7.11
C GLN A 380 2.31 4.03 6.32
N HIS A 381 3.15 5.06 6.44
CA HIS A 381 4.48 5.08 5.84
C HIS A 381 5.33 3.93 6.38
N PHE A 382 5.33 3.72 7.70
CA PHE A 382 6.01 2.59 8.31
C PHE A 382 5.51 1.24 7.78
N ARG A 383 4.18 1.03 7.76
CA ARG A 383 3.59 -0.21 7.27
C ARG A 383 4.03 -0.50 5.83
N GLN A 384 4.01 0.50 4.95
CA GLN A 384 4.43 0.35 3.56
C GLN A 384 5.92 -0.03 3.46
N GLN A 385 6.80 0.71 4.12
CA GLN A 385 8.25 0.45 4.09
C GLN A 385 8.58 -0.91 4.70
N ALA A 386 7.99 -1.24 5.85
CA ALA A 386 8.21 -2.53 6.49
C ALA A 386 7.71 -3.71 5.65
N LEU A 387 6.57 -3.60 4.97
CA LEU A 387 6.11 -4.65 4.05
C LEU A 387 7.07 -4.82 2.87
N GLN A 388 7.60 -3.74 2.30
CA GLN A 388 8.62 -3.81 1.24
C GLN A 388 9.90 -4.48 1.73
N THR A 389 10.38 -4.11 2.93
CA THR A 389 11.54 -4.74 3.55
C THR A 389 11.30 -6.23 3.81
N ILE A 390 10.13 -6.60 4.36
CA ILE A 390 9.76 -8.00 4.59
C ILE A 390 9.79 -8.79 3.27
N ALA A 391 9.23 -8.23 2.18
CA ALA A 391 9.26 -8.87 0.86
C ALA A 391 10.71 -9.09 0.37
N ALA A 392 11.58 -8.09 0.54
CA ALA A 392 12.98 -8.17 0.14
C ALA A 392 13.78 -9.20 0.97
N VAL A 393 13.53 -9.30 2.27
CA VAL A 393 14.13 -10.32 3.14
C VAL A 393 13.65 -11.71 2.71
N GLN A 394 12.35 -11.86 2.45
CA GLN A 394 11.75 -13.12 2.00
C GLN A 394 12.22 -13.56 0.61
N SER A 395 12.52 -12.62 -0.30
CA SER A 395 13.03 -12.92 -1.65
C SER A 395 14.48 -13.43 -1.62
N ARG A 396 15.26 -13.00 -0.62
CA ARG A 396 16.59 -13.57 -0.30
C ARG A 396 16.53 -14.93 0.40
N GLY A 397 15.34 -15.46 0.68
CA GLY A 397 15.16 -16.72 1.41
C GLY A 397 15.51 -16.64 2.90
N ARG A 398 15.57 -15.43 3.47
CA ARG A 398 15.90 -15.16 4.87
C ARG A 398 14.64 -15.00 5.71
N LEU A 399 14.74 -15.27 7.02
CA LEU A 399 13.63 -15.11 7.97
C LEU A 399 13.48 -13.64 8.39
N PRO A 400 12.33 -12.98 8.16
CA PRO A 400 12.08 -11.65 8.71
C PRO A 400 11.83 -11.72 10.22
N VAL A 401 12.63 -11.00 11.00
CA VAL A 401 12.49 -10.88 12.47
C VAL A 401 12.13 -9.44 12.82
N LEU A 402 10.86 -9.20 13.13
CA LEU A 402 10.36 -7.88 13.52
C LEU A 402 10.63 -7.64 15.01
N VAL A 403 11.40 -6.60 15.32
CA VAL A 403 11.80 -6.26 16.71
C VAL A 403 11.55 -4.79 16.99
N GLY A 404 10.90 -4.45 18.11
CA GLY A 404 10.69 -3.04 18.42
C GLY A 404 9.91 -2.74 19.69
N GLY A 405 9.99 -1.49 20.13
CA GLY A 405 9.24 -0.98 21.27
C GLY A 405 7.92 -0.29 20.89
N THR A 406 7.72 0.04 19.61
CA THR A 406 6.51 0.75 19.15
C THR A 406 5.44 -0.27 18.81
N ASN A 407 4.75 -0.78 19.83
CA ASN A 407 3.73 -1.84 19.66
C ASN A 407 2.62 -1.45 18.67
N TYR A 408 2.33 -0.16 18.49
CA TYR A 408 1.38 0.33 17.50
C TYR A 408 1.82 0.04 16.06
N TYR A 409 3.12 0.13 15.76
CA TYR A 409 3.69 -0.21 14.45
C TYR A 409 3.57 -1.70 14.18
N ILE A 410 3.92 -2.52 15.18
CA ILE A 410 3.80 -3.98 15.11
C ILE A 410 2.33 -4.40 14.92
N GLU A 411 1.42 -3.81 15.68
CA GLU A 411 -0.02 -4.08 15.57
C GLU A 411 -0.55 -3.79 14.16
N SER A 412 -0.08 -2.71 13.53
CA SER A 412 -0.48 -2.32 12.16
C SER A 412 0.04 -3.26 11.07
N LEU A 413 1.10 -4.02 11.35
CA LEU A 413 1.71 -4.98 10.42
C LEU A 413 1.12 -6.39 10.55
N ILE A 414 0.74 -6.80 11.76
CA ILE A 414 0.20 -8.13 12.02
C ILE A 414 -1.30 -8.17 11.70
N TRP A 415 -2.04 -7.17 12.16
CA TRP A 415 -3.48 -7.10 11.98
C TRP A 415 -3.85 -6.01 10.98
N ASN A 416 -4.81 -6.30 10.10
CA ASN A 416 -5.30 -5.34 9.12
C ASN A 416 -6.24 -4.29 9.75
N THR A 417 -5.73 -3.55 10.74
CA THR A 417 -6.48 -2.58 11.56
C THR A 417 -6.70 -1.23 10.88
N LEU A 418 -5.90 -0.90 9.85
CA LEU A 418 -6.01 0.37 9.14
C LEU A 418 -7.09 0.26 8.04
N LEU A 419 -8.36 0.50 8.38
CA LEU A 419 -9.51 0.46 7.45
C LEU A 419 -9.57 1.61 6.42
N SER A 420 -8.48 2.33 6.16
CA SER A 420 -8.51 3.48 5.25
C SER A 420 -7.30 3.49 4.33
N GLU A 421 -7.36 2.70 3.26
CA GLU A 421 -6.45 2.80 2.10
C GLU A 421 -6.73 4.07 1.26
N ASN A 422 -7.84 4.78 1.54
CA ASN A 422 -8.28 5.98 0.80
C ASN A 422 -8.03 7.32 1.53
N GLN A 423 -7.18 7.38 2.56
CA GLN A 423 -6.77 8.70 3.07
C GLN A 423 -5.70 9.27 2.14
N PRO A 424 -5.84 10.52 1.65
CA PRO A 424 -4.81 11.13 0.83
C PRO A 424 -3.51 11.15 1.63
N SER A 425 -2.50 10.45 1.11
CA SER A 425 -1.13 10.51 1.62
C SER A 425 -0.56 11.88 1.25
N HIS A 426 -0.90 12.90 2.03
CA HIS A 426 -0.25 14.20 1.89
C HIS A 426 1.20 14.07 2.33
N THR A 427 2.09 14.10 1.34
CA THR A 427 3.51 14.22 1.52
C THR A 427 3.83 15.61 2.09
N GLY A 428 4.49 15.63 3.25
CA GLY A 428 5.44 16.69 3.59
C GLY A 428 4.95 17.96 4.27
N ASN A 429 3.67 18.31 4.28
CA ASN A 429 3.22 19.60 4.83
C ASN A 429 2.09 19.44 5.86
N CYS A 430 2.36 19.87 7.11
CA CYS A 430 1.51 19.94 8.32
C CYS A 430 0.42 18.87 8.55
N TYR A 431 0.43 18.23 9.73
CA TYR A 431 -0.53 17.19 10.16
C TYR A 431 -2.03 17.55 10.03
N TYR A 432 -2.38 18.83 9.88
CA TYR A 432 -3.75 19.34 9.96
C TYR A 432 -4.10 20.37 8.87
N GLN A 433 -3.47 20.34 7.69
CA GLN A 433 -3.77 21.33 6.63
C GLN A 433 -5.23 21.35 6.19
N ASP A 434 -5.91 20.20 6.29
CA ASP A 434 -7.31 20.05 5.89
C ASP A 434 -8.30 20.52 6.98
N LEU A 435 -7.80 20.95 8.15
CA LEU A 435 -8.63 21.46 9.23
C LEU A 435 -8.72 23.00 9.15
N PRO A 436 -9.91 23.57 9.40
CA PRO A 436 -10.06 25.02 9.57
C PRO A 436 -9.05 25.60 10.57
N ALA A 437 -8.42 26.73 10.22
CA ALA A 437 -7.42 27.40 11.05
C ALA A 437 -7.97 27.74 12.46
N ASP A 438 -9.26 28.03 12.55
CA ASP A 438 -9.94 28.30 13.82
C ASP A 438 -9.84 27.12 14.79
N LEU A 439 -10.02 25.87 14.30
CA LEU A 439 -9.89 24.68 15.15
C LEU A 439 -8.45 24.49 15.64
N LEU A 440 -7.46 24.92 14.86
CA LEU A 440 -6.06 24.84 15.28
C LEU A 440 -5.75 25.81 16.41
N THR A 441 -6.41 26.97 16.49
CA THR A 441 -6.15 27.95 17.56
C THR A 441 -6.99 27.73 18.83
N MET A 442 -7.97 26.82 18.79
CA MET A 442 -8.83 26.51 19.93
C MET A 442 -8.10 25.73 21.04
N ASP A 443 -8.51 26.00 22.29
CA ASP A 443 -8.09 25.25 23.46
C ASP A 443 -8.76 23.87 23.52
N GLY A 444 -8.20 22.98 24.36
CA GLY A 444 -8.64 21.59 24.44
C GLY A 444 -10.10 21.39 24.87
N GLU A 445 -10.67 22.32 25.65
CA GLU A 445 -12.08 22.23 26.05
C GLU A 445 -13.02 22.58 24.89
N ARG A 446 -12.74 23.68 24.18
CA ARG A 446 -13.51 24.05 22.97
C ARG A 446 -13.41 22.99 21.88
N LEU A 447 -12.22 22.42 21.67
CA LEU A 447 -12.04 21.30 20.73
C LEU A 447 -12.87 20.07 21.11
N LEU A 448 -13.00 19.79 22.41
CA LEU A 448 -13.84 18.70 22.88
C LEU A 448 -15.32 19.00 22.66
N ASP A 449 -15.75 20.26 22.82
CA ASP A 449 -17.12 20.69 22.56
C ASP A 449 -17.48 20.61 21.07
N GLU A 450 -16.58 21.04 20.18
CA GLU A 450 -16.75 20.84 18.73
C GLU A 450 -16.79 19.36 18.36
N LEU A 451 -15.92 18.53 18.94
CA LEU A 451 -15.98 17.09 18.72
C LEU A 451 -17.29 16.49 19.24
N ARG A 452 -17.85 16.98 20.35
CA ARG A 452 -19.11 16.47 20.91
C ARG A 452 -20.30 16.73 20.00
N LYS A 453 -20.30 17.83 19.23
CA LYS A 453 -21.34 18.13 18.23
C LYS A 453 -21.37 17.10 17.09
N VAL A 454 -20.20 16.55 16.75
CA VAL A 454 -19.99 15.69 15.58
C VAL A 454 -19.97 14.21 15.95
N ASP A 455 -19.20 13.85 16.98
CA ASP A 455 -18.95 12.49 17.44
C ASP A 455 -19.00 12.43 18.99
N PRO A 456 -20.21 12.42 19.58
CA PRO A 456 -20.39 12.43 21.03
C PRO A 456 -19.80 11.17 21.69
N ASP A 457 -19.81 10.03 21.00
CA ASP A 457 -19.28 8.76 21.50
C ASP A 457 -17.76 8.82 21.65
N MET A 458 -17.06 9.40 20.68
CA MET A 458 -15.61 9.60 20.78
C MET A 458 -15.26 10.69 21.79
N ALA A 459 -16.04 11.79 21.84
CA ALA A 459 -15.82 12.88 22.80
C ALA A 459 -15.82 12.38 24.25
N CYS A 460 -16.74 11.48 24.61
CA CYS A 460 -16.80 10.90 25.96
C CYS A 460 -15.57 10.04 26.32
N ARG A 461 -14.78 9.57 25.34
CA ARG A 461 -13.59 8.73 25.55
C ARG A 461 -12.28 9.52 25.60
N LEU A 462 -12.31 10.81 25.26
CA LEU A 462 -11.12 11.66 25.15
C LEU A 462 -11.10 12.74 26.23
N HIS A 463 -9.93 12.94 26.83
CA HIS A 463 -9.69 14.03 27.77
C HIS A 463 -9.31 15.32 27.00
N PRO A 464 -9.75 16.53 27.42
CA PRO A 464 -9.44 17.81 26.76
C PRO A 464 -7.93 18.03 26.50
N ASN A 465 -7.09 17.68 27.47
CA ASN A 465 -5.63 17.77 27.35
C ASN A 465 -5.04 16.94 26.19
N ASN A 466 -5.77 15.95 25.65
CA ASN A 466 -5.32 15.15 24.51
C ASN A 466 -5.64 15.84 23.18
N ARG A 467 -5.25 17.11 23.02
CA ARG A 467 -5.51 17.96 21.83
C ARG A 467 -5.23 17.23 20.50
N ARG A 468 -4.12 16.49 20.42
CA ARG A 468 -3.76 15.71 19.21
C ARG A 468 -4.81 14.68 18.81
N ARG A 469 -5.41 13.99 19.79
CA ARG A 469 -6.45 12.99 19.51
C ARG A 469 -7.76 13.67 19.10
N LEU A 470 -8.11 14.78 19.75
CA LEU A 470 -9.28 15.58 19.40
C LEU A 470 -9.19 16.12 17.97
N LEU A 471 -8.07 16.76 17.61
CA LEU A 471 -7.81 17.26 16.26
C LEU A 471 -7.85 16.12 15.24
N ARG A 472 -7.28 14.95 15.55
CA ARG A 472 -7.35 13.80 14.64
C ARG A 472 -8.79 13.30 14.44
N SER A 473 -9.61 13.28 15.48
CA SER A 473 -11.04 12.91 15.37
C SER A 473 -11.81 13.87 14.48
N LEU A 474 -11.61 15.18 14.68
CA LEU A 474 -12.20 16.22 13.83
C LEU A 474 -11.69 16.14 12.40
N GLN A 475 -10.39 15.88 12.19
CA GLN A 475 -9.81 15.71 10.86
C GLN A 475 -10.45 14.55 10.10
N VAL A 476 -10.66 13.41 10.78
CA VAL A 476 -11.33 12.24 10.18
C VAL A 476 -12.74 12.61 9.73
N TRP A 477 -13.49 13.33 10.56
CA TRP A 477 -14.81 13.82 10.18
C TRP A 477 -14.77 14.77 8.98
N HIS A 478 -13.91 15.79 9.00
CA HIS A 478 -13.81 16.75 7.90
C HIS A 478 -13.39 16.10 6.58
N ALA A 479 -12.47 15.12 6.63
CA ALA A 479 -11.96 14.46 5.43
C ALA A 479 -12.92 13.40 4.85
N THR A 480 -13.71 12.72 5.69
CA THR A 480 -14.51 11.55 5.27
C THR A 480 -16.01 11.70 5.45
N GLY A 481 -16.47 12.69 6.20
CA GLY A 481 -17.86 12.83 6.64
C GLY A 481 -18.34 11.74 7.59
N ARG A 482 -17.45 10.87 8.09
CA ARG A 482 -17.78 9.74 8.96
C ARG A 482 -17.25 9.94 10.38
N ARG A 483 -18.01 9.50 11.37
CA ARG A 483 -17.61 9.58 12.79
C ARG A 483 -16.44 8.62 13.06
N GLN A 484 -15.47 9.06 13.87
CA GLN A 484 -14.33 8.20 14.19
C GLN A 484 -14.76 7.02 15.07
N SER A 485 -15.73 7.22 15.97
CA SER A 485 -16.33 6.15 16.77
C SER A 485 -16.86 4.99 15.91
N GLU A 486 -17.54 5.30 14.80
CA GLU A 486 -18.02 4.30 13.84
C GLU A 486 -16.88 3.54 13.17
N LEU A 487 -15.81 4.23 12.74
CA LEU A 487 -14.66 3.59 12.12
C LEU A 487 -13.94 2.65 13.09
N VAL A 488 -13.83 3.05 14.36
CA VAL A 488 -13.27 2.20 15.43
C VAL A 488 -14.15 0.98 15.67
N GLU A 489 -15.47 1.12 15.62
CA GLU A 489 -16.39 -0.01 15.76
C GLU A 489 -16.35 -0.95 14.56
N GLN A 490 -16.24 -0.41 13.33
CA GLN A 490 -16.01 -1.22 12.13
C GLN A 490 -14.67 -1.96 12.18
N GLN A 491 -13.62 -1.32 12.69
CA GLN A 491 -12.33 -1.99 12.93
C GLN A 491 -12.49 -3.17 13.90
N ARG A 492 -13.32 -3.02 14.94
CA ARG A 492 -13.60 -4.11 15.89
C ARG A 492 -14.37 -5.25 15.25
N LEU A 493 -15.36 -4.96 14.40
CA LEU A 493 -16.08 -6.01 13.67
C LEU A 493 -15.13 -6.76 12.73
N CYS A 494 -14.27 -6.05 12.00
CA CYS A 494 -13.22 -6.67 11.19
C CYS A 494 -12.18 -7.44 12.02
N ASP A 495 -11.90 -7.01 13.25
CA ASP A 495 -11.04 -7.73 14.20
C ASP A 495 -11.68 -9.03 14.68
N VAL A 496 -13.01 -9.10 14.78
CA VAL A 496 -13.77 -10.33 15.06
C VAL A 496 -13.79 -11.27 13.84
N GLU A 497 -13.83 -10.72 12.62
CA GLU A 497 -13.74 -11.47 11.36
C GLU A 497 -12.29 -11.88 10.97
N GLN A 498 -11.30 -11.37 11.70
CA GLN A 498 -9.89 -11.84 11.73
C GLN A 498 -9.16 -11.97 10.39
N LYS A 499 -9.02 -10.85 9.69
CA LYS A 499 -8.05 -10.76 8.59
C LYS A 499 -6.64 -10.49 9.12
N LEU A 500 -5.95 -11.54 9.55
CA LEU A 500 -4.51 -11.51 9.77
C LEU A 500 -3.80 -11.23 8.44
N LEU A 501 -2.76 -10.40 8.47
CA LEU A 501 -1.92 -10.18 7.30
C LEU A 501 -1.00 -11.39 7.08
N PHE A 502 -0.36 -11.89 8.14
CA PHE A 502 0.49 -13.08 8.11
C PHE A 502 -0.23 -14.27 8.75
N GLN A 503 -0.33 -15.38 8.02
CA GLN A 503 -0.94 -16.61 8.54
C GLN A 503 0.01 -17.36 9.46
N ASN A 504 1.32 -17.29 9.17
CA ASN A 504 2.38 -17.94 9.94
C ASN A 504 3.19 -16.86 10.68
N CYS A 505 2.76 -16.52 11.90
CA CYS A 505 3.41 -15.52 12.73
C CYS A 505 3.67 -16.07 14.15
N LEU A 506 4.93 -16.06 14.57
CA LEU A 506 5.34 -16.40 15.94
C LEU A 506 5.58 -15.11 16.73
N ILE A 507 4.87 -14.94 17.85
CA ILE A 507 5.04 -13.79 18.73
C ILE A 507 5.73 -14.23 20.02
N LEU A 508 6.93 -13.70 20.25
CA LEU A 508 7.71 -13.88 21.46
C LEU A 508 7.64 -12.61 22.30
N TRP A 509 7.16 -12.71 23.53
CA TRP A 509 7.07 -11.59 24.46
C TRP A 509 8.04 -11.75 25.63
N LEU A 510 9.09 -10.95 25.62
CA LEU A 510 10.07 -10.92 26.70
C LEU A 510 9.57 -10.10 27.88
N ARG A 511 9.45 -10.75 29.04
CA ARG A 511 8.87 -10.22 30.28
C ARG A 511 9.90 -10.24 31.40
N ILE A 512 9.77 -9.27 32.29
CA ILE A 512 10.66 -9.10 33.44
C ILE A 512 9.84 -8.51 34.58
N ASP A 513 10.20 -8.86 35.82
CA ASP A 513 9.64 -8.19 36.98
C ASP A 513 9.90 -6.68 36.95
N ARG A 514 8.93 -5.91 37.47
CA ARG A 514 8.97 -4.45 37.45
C ARG A 514 10.19 -3.91 38.23
N GLN A 515 10.52 -4.47 39.38
CA GLN A 515 11.64 -3.96 40.20
C GLN A 515 12.98 -4.21 39.50
N LEU A 516 13.16 -5.38 38.90
CA LEU A 516 14.33 -5.70 38.09
C LEU A 516 14.44 -4.80 36.86
N LEU A 517 13.32 -4.51 36.20
CA LEU A 517 13.29 -3.59 35.06
C LEU A 517 13.76 -2.19 35.44
N HIS A 518 13.31 -1.66 36.58
CA HIS A 518 13.75 -0.36 37.07
C HIS A 518 15.27 -0.32 37.27
N LYS A 519 15.85 -1.35 37.90
CA LYS A 519 17.31 -1.46 38.07
C LYS A 519 18.05 -1.50 36.74
N ARG A 520 17.56 -2.27 35.76
CA ARG A 520 18.14 -2.33 34.41
C ARG A 520 18.08 -0.99 33.68
N LEU A 521 16.97 -0.27 33.79
CA LEU A 521 16.82 1.05 33.17
C LEU A 521 17.76 2.09 33.79
N GLU A 522 18.01 2.01 35.10
CA GLU A 522 18.99 2.86 35.77
C GLU A 522 20.43 2.52 35.33
N ALA A 523 20.80 1.24 35.33
CA ALA A 523 22.11 0.78 34.86
C ALA A 523 22.35 1.15 33.38
N ARG A 524 21.30 1.05 32.55
CA ARG A 524 21.35 1.49 31.16
C ARG A 524 21.62 2.98 31.04
N LEU A 525 20.97 3.83 31.86
CA LEU A 525 21.20 5.26 31.83
C LEU A 525 22.67 5.61 32.16
N LYS A 526 23.26 4.92 33.14
CA LYS A 526 24.69 5.07 33.48
C LYS A 526 25.59 4.71 32.29
N ARG A 527 25.34 3.58 31.62
CA ARG A 527 26.08 3.20 30.40
C ARG A 527 25.90 4.19 29.25
N MET A 528 24.71 4.77 29.08
CA MET A 528 24.48 5.80 28.06
C MET A 528 25.33 7.04 28.34
N LEU A 529 25.48 7.44 29.60
CA LEU A 529 26.34 8.56 29.99
C LEU A 529 27.83 8.25 29.72
N GLU A 530 28.29 7.05 30.09
CA GLU A 530 29.66 6.58 29.82
C GLU A 530 29.98 6.55 28.32
N ARG A 531 28.97 6.26 27.48
CA ARG A 531 29.08 6.25 26.02
C ARG A 531 29.06 7.65 25.37
N GLY A 532 28.84 8.72 26.14
CA GLY A 532 28.81 10.08 25.60
C GLY A 532 27.41 10.62 25.26
N LEU A 533 26.35 10.19 25.96
CA LEU A 533 24.98 10.73 25.76
C LEU A 533 24.94 12.26 25.81
N LYS A 534 25.71 12.88 26.70
CA LYS A 534 25.74 14.35 26.85
C LYS A 534 26.24 15.01 25.56
N ASP A 535 27.33 14.51 25.01
CA ASP A 535 27.98 15.07 23.83
C ASP A 535 27.10 14.89 22.59
N GLU A 536 26.49 13.71 22.44
CA GLU A 536 25.52 13.44 21.37
C GLU A 536 24.32 14.41 21.40
N LEU A 537 23.76 14.67 22.59
CA LEU A 537 22.61 15.55 22.72
C LEU A 537 22.97 17.01 22.42
N VAL A 538 24.17 17.44 22.81
CA VAL A 538 24.69 18.78 22.53
C VAL A 538 24.93 18.94 21.02
N GLU A 539 25.65 18.02 20.40
CA GLU A 539 25.94 18.04 18.96
C GLU A 539 24.63 18.03 18.14
N PHE A 540 23.68 17.17 18.51
CA PHE A 540 22.39 17.10 17.82
C PHE A 540 21.58 18.38 17.98
N TYR A 541 21.60 19.00 19.16
CA TYR A 541 20.93 20.28 19.42
C TYR A 541 21.56 21.39 18.57
N ASP A 542 22.87 21.58 18.67
CA ASP A 542 23.59 22.66 17.99
C ASP A 542 23.49 22.52 16.46
N THR A 543 23.42 21.29 15.93
CA THR A 543 23.30 21.03 14.48
C THR A 543 21.88 21.27 13.93
N PHE A 544 20.85 20.80 14.63
CA PHE A 544 19.50 20.68 14.04
C PHE A 544 18.43 21.56 14.71
N TYR A 545 18.66 22.10 15.91
CA TYR A 545 17.59 22.75 16.68
C TYR A 545 17.09 24.04 16.04
N ASP A 546 17.97 24.90 15.53
CA ASP A 546 17.56 26.14 14.88
C ASP A 546 16.75 25.90 13.60
N GLN A 547 17.18 24.94 12.79
CA GLN A 547 16.45 24.51 11.60
C GLN A 547 15.09 23.90 11.97
N TYR A 548 15.05 23.14 13.06
CA TYR A 548 13.82 22.60 13.61
C TYR A 548 12.86 23.70 14.06
N VAL A 549 13.34 24.70 14.80
CA VAL A 549 12.52 25.84 15.27
C VAL A 549 12.00 26.66 14.09
N ALA A 550 12.87 26.97 13.11
CA ALA A 550 12.45 27.67 11.89
C ALA A 550 11.35 26.90 11.15
N LYS A 551 11.52 25.59 10.98
CA LYS A 551 10.53 24.73 10.32
C LYS A 551 9.25 24.55 11.15
N GLN A 552 9.35 24.53 12.48
CA GLN A 552 8.20 24.44 13.38
C GLN A 552 7.39 25.73 13.35
N ASN A 553 8.03 26.91 13.35
CA ASN A 553 7.38 28.21 13.30
C ASN A 553 6.64 28.44 11.97
N SER A 554 7.11 27.84 10.87
CA SER A 554 6.39 27.82 9.58
C SER A 554 5.10 26.98 9.60
N ILE A 555 4.81 26.27 10.70
CA ILE A 555 3.61 25.45 10.85
C ILE A 555 2.71 26.09 11.92
N PRO A 556 1.48 26.52 11.58
CA PRO A 556 0.58 27.16 12.53
C PRO A 556 0.29 26.29 13.77
N ASP A 557 0.50 26.89 14.94
CA ASP A 557 0.01 26.48 16.28
C ASP A 557 0.09 24.98 16.62
N ASP A 558 1.31 24.43 16.62
CA ASP A 558 1.59 23.13 17.25
C ASP A 558 2.83 23.23 18.15
N ASN A 559 2.59 23.52 19.43
CA ASN A 559 3.62 23.53 20.49
C ASN A 559 4.18 22.14 20.83
N GLN A 560 3.83 21.08 20.09
CA GLN A 560 4.34 19.74 20.33
C GLN A 560 5.64 19.48 19.55
N ALA A 561 6.57 18.80 20.21
CA ALA A 561 7.77 18.31 19.54
C ALA A 561 7.41 17.35 18.39
N LYS A 562 8.10 17.46 17.25
CA LYS A 562 7.85 16.67 16.03
C LYS A 562 9.08 15.83 15.63
N GLY A 563 8.83 14.70 14.98
CA GLY A 563 9.89 13.83 14.43
C GLY A 563 10.88 13.34 15.48
N ALA A 564 12.18 13.39 15.17
CA ALA A 564 13.27 12.96 16.06
C ALA A 564 13.27 13.69 17.42
N PHE A 565 12.83 14.95 17.45
CA PHE A 565 12.71 15.75 18.67
C PHE A 565 11.64 15.22 19.64
N GLN A 566 10.89 14.19 19.24
CA GLN A 566 10.00 13.47 20.14
C GLN A 566 10.74 12.51 21.09
N CYS A 567 12.01 12.21 20.83
CA CYS A 567 12.79 11.23 21.54
C CYS A 567 12.86 11.52 23.05
N LEU A 568 12.69 10.45 23.84
CA LEU A 568 13.02 10.47 25.26
C LEU A 568 14.54 10.66 25.38
N GLY A 569 14.96 11.66 26.15
CA GLY A 569 16.36 12.04 26.29
C GLY A 569 16.70 13.34 25.58
N PHE A 570 15.96 13.74 24.55
CA PHE A 570 16.10 15.09 24.00
C PHE A 570 15.17 16.07 24.71
N LYS A 571 13.87 15.73 24.81
CA LYS A 571 12.85 16.59 25.43
C LYS A 571 13.16 16.94 26.88
N GLU A 572 13.58 15.95 27.65
CA GLU A 572 13.90 16.11 29.07
C GLU A 572 15.15 16.98 29.27
N PHE A 573 16.07 17.01 28.29
CA PHE A 573 17.32 17.77 28.33
C PHE A 573 17.22 19.15 27.69
N LEU A 574 16.10 19.52 27.07
CA LEU A 574 15.87 20.87 26.55
C LEU A 574 16.21 22.01 27.54
N PRO A 575 15.86 21.94 28.84
CA PRO A 575 16.24 22.97 29.80
C PRO A 575 17.75 23.13 29.95
N PHE A 576 18.51 22.03 29.85
CA PHE A 576 19.98 22.04 29.89
C PHE A 576 20.58 22.53 28.57
N LEU A 577 20.07 22.04 27.43
CA LEU A 577 20.59 22.36 26.09
C LEU A 577 20.39 23.83 25.70
N ARG A 578 19.36 24.48 26.25
CA ARG A 578 19.10 25.92 26.05
C ARG A 578 20.04 26.85 26.82
N LEU A 579 20.83 26.33 27.75
CA LEU A 579 21.85 27.12 28.42
C LEU A 579 22.96 27.48 27.44
N GLU A 580 23.52 28.68 27.60
CA GLU A 580 24.74 29.09 26.90
C GLU A 580 25.88 28.09 27.13
N PRO A 581 26.77 27.85 26.15
CA PRO A 581 27.83 26.86 26.24
C PRO A 581 28.66 26.95 27.52
N GLU A 582 29.01 28.17 27.96
CA GLU A 582 29.78 28.42 29.18
C GLU A 582 28.97 28.08 30.44
N ALA A 583 27.66 28.36 30.43
CA ALA A 583 26.76 28.08 31.54
C ALA A 583 26.49 26.58 31.71
N ARG A 584 26.64 25.75 30.66
CA ARG A 584 26.51 24.29 30.73
C ARG A 584 27.56 23.62 31.63
N HIS A 585 28.71 24.27 31.84
CA HIS A 585 29.80 23.80 32.71
C HIS A 585 29.73 24.36 34.14
N SER A 586 28.82 25.30 34.40
CA SER A 586 28.61 25.86 35.73
C SER A 586 27.99 24.85 36.70
N THR A 587 28.11 25.11 38.01
CA THR A 587 27.43 24.33 39.06
C THR A 587 25.92 24.26 38.82
N HIS A 588 25.31 25.36 38.38
CA HIS A 588 23.90 25.43 38.04
C HIS A 588 23.54 24.56 36.82
N GLY A 589 24.39 24.55 35.79
CA GLY A 589 24.22 23.69 34.60
C GLY A 589 24.25 22.20 34.95
N LEU A 590 25.16 21.80 35.85
CA LEU A 590 25.24 20.43 36.35
C LEU A 590 24.02 20.02 37.18
N GLU A 591 23.47 20.91 38.00
CA GLU A 591 22.23 20.66 38.74
C GLU A 591 21.03 20.46 37.80
N ILE A 592 20.92 21.28 36.75
CA ILE A 592 19.87 21.12 35.73
C ILE A 592 20.04 19.78 35.01
N PHE A 593 21.27 19.44 34.59
CA PHE A 593 21.57 18.17 33.94
C PHE A 593 21.15 16.97 34.80
N GLN A 594 21.43 17.02 36.10
CA GLN A 594 21.03 15.97 37.04
C GLN A 594 19.50 15.84 37.14
N ARG A 595 18.78 16.96 37.20
CA ARG A 595 17.30 16.95 37.16
C ARG A 595 16.77 16.39 35.84
N CYS A 596 17.41 16.70 34.71
CA CYS A 596 17.06 16.13 33.41
C CYS A 596 17.24 14.61 33.39
N LEU A 597 18.30 14.08 34.01
CA LEU A 597 18.52 12.64 34.16
C LEU A 597 17.43 11.94 34.98
N GLU A 598 17.03 12.53 36.11
CA GLU A 598 15.92 12.02 36.91
C GLU A 598 14.61 12.00 36.12
N GLN A 599 14.34 13.07 35.36
CA GLN A 599 13.17 13.14 34.49
C GLN A 599 13.22 12.10 33.38
N LEU A 600 14.37 11.87 32.74
CA LEU A 600 14.56 10.85 31.72
C LEU A 600 14.31 9.44 32.29
N HIS A 601 14.86 9.14 33.47
CA HIS A 601 14.62 7.86 34.13
C HIS A 601 13.13 7.64 34.39
N LEU A 602 12.44 8.62 34.97
CA LEU A 602 11.01 8.56 35.23
C LEU A 602 10.19 8.42 33.95
N ALA A 603 10.53 9.17 32.89
CA ALA A 603 9.87 9.12 31.60
C ALA A 603 10.02 7.74 30.93
N THR A 604 11.22 7.17 30.97
CA THR A 604 11.54 5.83 30.46
C THR A 604 10.75 4.75 31.21
N CYS A 605 10.65 4.85 32.54
CA CYS A 605 9.85 3.93 33.35
C CYS A 605 8.34 4.02 33.04
N ARG A 606 7.82 5.24 32.85
CA ARG A 606 6.43 5.45 32.43
C ARG A 606 6.18 4.88 31.05
N TYR A 607 7.15 5.03 30.13
CA TYR A 607 7.08 4.47 28.79
C TYR A 607 7.06 2.94 28.80
N ALA A 608 7.96 2.30 29.53
CA ALA A 608 7.97 0.85 29.74
C ALA A 608 6.62 0.32 30.25
N LYS A 609 6.03 0.99 31.25
CA LYS A 609 4.70 0.64 31.78
C LYS A 609 3.60 0.76 30.71
N LYS A 610 3.65 1.81 29.86
CA LYS A 610 2.70 1.98 28.75
C LYS A 610 2.85 0.86 27.72
N GLN A 611 4.08 0.44 27.40
CA GLN A 611 4.34 -0.65 26.46
C GLN A 611 3.77 -1.97 26.96
N VAL A 612 4.03 -2.35 28.22
CA VAL A 612 3.48 -3.57 28.83
C VAL A 612 1.94 -3.53 28.79
N LYS A 613 1.34 -2.42 29.22
CA LYS A 613 -0.12 -2.26 29.18
C LYS A 613 -0.70 -2.35 27.77
N TRP A 614 0.03 -1.88 26.75
CA TRP A 614 -0.39 -2.04 25.35
C TRP A 614 -0.36 -3.50 24.93
N ILE A 615 0.74 -4.21 25.18
CA ILE A 615 0.89 -5.64 24.83
C ILE A 615 -0.22 -6.45 25.51
N GLU A 616 -0.44 -6.25 26.81
CA GLU A 616 -1.48 -6.97 27.56
C GLU A 616 -2.89 -6.75 26.99
N ASN A 617 -3.27 -5.50 26.71
CA ASN A 617 -4.66 -5.19 26.34
C ASN A 617 -4.95 -5.27 24.84
N ARG A 618 -3.97 -5.03 23.98
CA ARG A 618 -4.15 -4.96 22.51
C ARG A 618 -3.62 -6.18 21.77
N ILE A 619 -2.63 -6.87 22.31
CA ILE A 619 -1.99 -8.03 21.67
C ILE A 619 -2.47 -9.32 22.34
N VAL A 620 -2.25 -9.47 23.66
CA VAL A 620 -2.54 -10.71 24.39
C VAL A 620 -4.03 -10.94 24.60
N ARG A 621 -4.76 -9.94 25.10
CA ARG A 621 -6.20 -10.06 25.40
C ARG A 621 -7.09 -9.69 24.21
N ARG A 622 -6.57 -9.66 22.99
CA ARG A 622 -7.37 -9.28 21.81
C ARG A 622 -8.50 -10.30 21.59
N PRO A 623 -9.77 -9.88 21.47
CA PRO A 623 -10.88 -10.82 21.26
C PRO A 623 -10.99 -11.24 19.78
N GLY A 624 -11.39 -12.51 19.57
CA GLY A 624 -11.64 -13.13 18.25
C GLY A 624 -11.36 -14.65 18.25
N SER A 625 -11.80 -15.37 17.21
CA SER A 625 -11.78 -16.84 17.06
C SER A 625 -10.41 -17.52 16.75
N VAL A 626 -9.48 -16.79 16.14
CA VAL A 626 -8.12 -17.14 15.71
C VAL A 626 -7.15 -16.24 16.48
N ALA A 627 -6.72 -16.68 17.65
CA ALA A 627 -5.73 -15.96 18.44
C ALA A 627 -4.33 -16.37 17.99
N LEU A 628 -3.52 -15.41 17.52
CA LEU A 628 -2.09 -15.68 17.29
C LEU A 628 -1.45 -16.04 18.64
N PRO A 629 -0.74 -17.17 18.74
CA PRO A 629 -0.13 -17.59 19.99
C PRO A 629 0.97 -16.61 20.38
N VAL A 630 0.87 -16.11 21.61
CA VAL A 630 1.88 -15.24 22.22
C VAL A 630 2.59 -16.03 23.31
N TYR A 631 3.87 -16.29 23.11
CA TYR A 631 4.70 -17.02 24.07
C TYR A 631 5.45 -16.04 24.96
N ALA A 632 5.26 -16.15 26.27
CA ALA A 632 6.00 -15.35 27.23
C ALA A 632 7.35 -15.98 27.57
N LEU A 633 8.40 -15.16 27.51
CA LEU A 633 9.73 -15.49 27.98
C LEU A 633 9.96 -14.70 29.26
N ASP A 634 9.73 -15.36 30.40
CA ASP A 634 9.77 -14.72 31.72
C ASP A 634 11.18 -14.75 32.31
N MET A 635 11.76 -13.55 32.50
CA MET A 635 13.04 -13.40 33.16
C MET A 635 12.84 -13.12 34.66
N HIS A 636 13.13 -14.12 35.48
CA HIS A 636 12.93 -14.07 36.94
C HIS A 636 14.09 -13.47 37.72
N ALA A 637 15.29 -13.44 37.13
CA ALA A 637 16.48 -12.81 37.73
C ALA A 637 17.28 -12.06 36.66
N ASP A 638 17.91 -10.95 37.03
CA ASP A 638 18.83 -10.22 36.14
C ASP A 638 20.23 -10.86 36.17
N THR A 639 20.30 -12.13 35.76
CA THR A 639 21.57 -12.87 35.64
C THR A 639 21.78 -13.32 34.20
N PRO A 640 23.03 -13.41 33.72
CA PRO A 640 23.34 -13.94 32.39
C PRO A 640 22.73 -15.33 32.15
N HIS A 641 22.66 -16.15 33.20
CA HIS A 641 22.05 -17.48 33.14
C HIS A 641 20.54 -17.43 32.88
N SER A 642 19.79 -16.56 33.59
CA SER A 642 18.35 -16.41 33.37
C SER A 642 18.04 -15.89 31.97
N PHE A 643 18.88 -15.00 31.43
CA PHE A 643 18.70 -14.49 30.08
C PHE A 643 19.03 -15.55 29.01
N ARG A 644 20.12 -16.31 29.19
CA ARG A 644 20.44 -17.48 28.33
C ARG A 644 19.32 -18.52 28.31
N HIS A 645 18.66 -18.74 29.44
CA HIS A 645 17.49 -19.63 29.48
C HIS A 645 16.33 -19.10 28.61
N CYS A 646 16.05 -17.79 28.66
CA CYS A 646 15.04 -17.17 27.78
C CYS A 646 15.42 -17.29 26.29
N ILE A 647 16.71 -17.12 25.96
CA ILE A 647 17.21 -17.33 24.58
C ILE A 647 16.99 -18.79 24.17
N ALA A 648 17.40 -19.76 24.98
CA ALA A 648 17.24 -21.17 24.67
C ALA A 648 15.78 -21.55 24.40
N GLN A 649 14.85 -21.06 25.24
CA GLN A 649 13.40 -21.24 25.03
C GLN A 649 12.91 -20.61 23.73
N ALA A 650 13.36 -19.40 23.42
CA ALA A 650 13.02 -18.72 22.17
C ALA A 650 13.51 -19.49 20.94
N LEU A 651 14.74 -20.00 20.96
CA LEU A 651 15.30 -20.77 19.86
C LEU A 651 14.54 -22.08 19.66
N THR A 652 14.20 -22.80 20.73
CA THR A 652 13.36 -24.01 20.63
C THR A 652 11.99 -23.70 20.02
N LEU A 653 11.36 -22.57 20.40
CA LEU A 653 10.09 -22.13 19.81
C LEU A 653 10.23 -21.78 18.33
N VAL A 654 11.34 -21.15 17.94
CA VAL A 654 11.63 -20.80 16.54
C VAL A 654 11.87 -22.05 15.71
N ASP A 655 12.65 -23.02 16.20
CA ASP A 655 12.87 -24.30 15.52
C ASP A 655 11.56 -25.05 15.31
N TRP A 656 10.71 -25.09 16.34
CA TRP A 656 9.38 -25.68 16.27
C TRP A 656 8.47 -24.99 15.25
N PHE A 657 8.49 -23.67 15.27
CA PHE A 657 7.68 -22.86 14.37
C PHE A 657 8.11 -22.99 12.91
N LEU A 658 9.41 -23.10 12.64
CA LEU A 658 9.95 -23.25 11.28
C LEU A 658 9.84 -24.68 10.75
N SER A 659 9.90 -25.68 11.64
CA SER A 659 9.87 -27.12 11.28
C SER A 659 8.81 -27.87 12.10
N PRO A 660 7.59 -28.04 11.57
CA PRO A 660 6.47 -28.70 12.28
C PRO A 660 6.71 -30.18 12.64
N ALA A 661 7.77 -30.80 12.14
CA ALA A 661 8.17 -32.18 12.46
C ALA A 661 8.79 -32.31 13.86
N THR A 662 9.07 -31.20 14.55
CA THR A 662 9.62 -31.19 15.90
C THR A 662 8.50 -31.20 16.95
N VAL A 663 8.79 -31.78 18.11
CA VAL A 663 7.84 -31.84 19.24
C VAL A 663 7.57 -30.41 19.73
N PRO A 664 6.29 -29.98 19.86
CA PRO A 664 5.96 -28.66 20.38
C PRO A 664 6.54 -28.48 21.78
N PRO A 665 7.14 -27.31 22.09
CA PRO A 665 7.64 -27.04 23.42
C PRO A 665 6.52 -27.07 24.46
N VAL A 666 6.84 -27.47 25.69
CA VAL A 666 5.92 -27.50 26.85
C VAL A 666 5.67 -26.07 27.35
N MET A 667 5.13 -25.21 26.48
CA MET A 667 4.79 -23.83 26.77
C MET A 667 3.41 -23.52 26.21
N GLU A 668 2.49 -23.13 27.08
CA GLU A 668 1.16 -22.68 26.66
C GLU A 668 1.18 -21.21 26.26
N PRO A 669 0.46 -20.82 25.19
CA PRO A 669 0.34 -19.42 24.79
C PRO A 669 -0.54 -18.63 25.78
N LEU A 670 -0.21 -17.35 25.97
CA LEU A 670 -0.87 -16.48 26.96
C LEU A 670 -2.28 -16.01 26.56
N ASN A 671 -2.72 -16.26 25.34
CA ASN A 671 -3.92 -15.69 24.72
C ASN A 671 -5.24 -16.39 25.11
N GLN A 672 -5.28 -17.12 26.23
CA GLN A 672 -6.44 -17.92 26.67
C GLN A 672 -7.64 -17.11 27.20
N LYS A 673 -7.51 -15.78 27.42
CA LYS A 673 -8.59 -14.93 27.96
C LYS A 673 -8.85 -13.72 27.05
N SER A 674 -10.06 -13.63 26.52
CA SER A 674 -10.52 -12.49 25.71
C SER A 674 -10.85 -11.27 26.56
N LEU A 675 -10.48 -10.08 26.08
CA LEU A 675 -10.89 -8.80 26.67
C LEU A 675 -12.35 -8.52 26.27
N ASP A 676 -13.21 -8.23 27.24
CA ASP A 676 -14.50 -7.61 26.99
C ASP A 676 -14.30 -6.12 26.65
N TRP A 677 -14.51 -5.77 25.37
CA TRP A 677 -14.39 -4.39 24.89
C TRP A 677 -15.35 -3.44 25.57
N LYS A 678 -16.57 -3.88 25.93
CA LYS A 678 -17.56 -3.00 26.60
C LYS A 678 -17.08 -2.63 28.00
N ALA A 679 -16.66 -3.61 28.78
CA ALA A 679 -16.10 -3.39 30.12
C ALA A 679 -14.77 -2.62 30.10
N HIS A 680 -13.98 -2.73 29.02
CA HIS A 680 -12.77 -1.93 28.84
C HIS A 680 -13.09 -0.48 28.45
N ASP A 681 -14.00 -0.26 27.51
CA ASP A 681 -14.40 1.08 27.05
C ASP A 681 -15.10 1.89 28.15
N ASP A 682 -15.90 1.23 28.98
CA ASP A 682 -16.51 1.87 30.16
C ASP A 682 -15.46 2.48 31.11
N LYS A 683 -14.25 1.89 31.16
CA LYS A 683 -13.12 2.42 31.95
C LYS A 683 -12.43 3.61 31.29
N LEU A 684 -12.69 3.86 30.00
CA LEU A 684 -12.11 4.95 29.22
C LEU A 684 -13.01 6.18 29.14
N LEU A 685 -14.25 6.09 29.60
CA LEU A 685 -15.18 7.22 29.61
C LEU A 685 -14.74 8.27 30.64
N TYR A 686 -14.88 9.55 30.30
CA TYR A 686 -14.64 10.68 31.18
C TYR A 686 -15.94 11.40 31.51
N VAL A 687 -16.06 11.83 32.77
CA VAL A 687 -17.18 12.60 33.30
C VAL A 687 -16.63 13.91 33.86
N ARG A 688 -17.27 15.04 33.53
CA ARG A 688 -16.91 16.35 34.09
C ARG A 688 -17.53 16.48 35.48
N CYS A 689 -16.70 16.74 36.47
CA CYS A 689 -17.14 17.14 37.81
C CYS A 689 -17.28 18.65 37.86
N GLU A 690 -18.52 19.14 37.99
CA GLU A 690 -18.82 20.58 38.06
C GLU A 690 -18.20 21.23 39.29
N THR A 691 -18.28 20.58 40.46
CA THR A 691 -17.72 21.08 41.73
C THR A 691 -16.21 21.28 41.69
N CYS A 692 -15.48 20.41 40.99
CA CYS A 692 -14.03 20.46 40.87
C CYS A 692 -13.55 21.13 39.57
N ASN A 693 -14.47 21.43 38.65
CA ASN A 693 -14.24 21.79 37.26
C ASN A 693 -13.15 20.94 36.58
N ARG A 694 -13.28 19.60 36.63
CA ARG A 694 -12.28 18.66 36.10
C ARG A 694 -12.93 17.44 35.46
N TYR A 695 -12.28 16.90 34.43
CA TYR A 695 -12.66 15.63 33.81
C TYR A 695 -12.04 14.45 34.57
N ILE A 696 -12.87 13.49 34.96
CA ILE A 696 -12.51 12.32 35.77
C ILE A 696 -12.91 11.07 35.01
N ALA A 697 -12.03 10.07 34.94
CA ALA A 697 -12.39 8.79 34.35
C ALA A 697 -13.54 8.15 35.15
N LYS A 698 -14.56 7.62 34.46
CA LYS A 698 -15.80 7.07 35.04
C LYS A 698 -15.50 6.01 36.11
N ASN A 699 -14.50 5.16 35.87
CA ASN A 699 -14.04 4.15 36.83
C ASN A 699 -13.37 4.71 38.10
N GLN A 700 -12.94 5.97 38.09
CA GLN A 700 -12.33 6.66 39.22
C GLN A 700 -13.28 7.66 39.90
N TRP A 701 -14.53 7.76 39.42
CA TRP A 701 -15.50 8.73 39.93
C TRP A 701 -15.74 8.57 41.44
N ASN A 702 -15.96 7.34 41.91
CA ASN A 702 -16.20 7.07 43.33
C ASN A 702 -15.00 7.49 44.20
N ALA A 703 -13.77 7.21 43.75
CA ALA A 703 -12.56 7.63 44.44
C ALA A 703 -12.40 9.17 44.44
N HIS A 704 -12.76 9.83 43.34
CA HIS A 704 -12.77 11.29 43.24
C HIS A 704 -13.79 11.94 44.19
N ALA A 705 -15.02 11.43 44.20
CA ALA A 705 -16.10 11.92 45.07
C ALA A 705 -15.74 11.82 46.56
N LEU A 706 -14.98 10.78 46.94
CA LEU A 706 -14.47 10.60 48.30
C LEU A 706 -13.18 11.39 48.60
N SER A 707 -12.57 12.05 47.61
CA SER A 707 -11.30 12.74 47.79
C SER A 707 -11.41 13.97 48.69
N LYS A 708 -10.35 14.25 49.47
CA LYS A 708 -10.27 15.42 50.35
C LYS A 708 -10.52 16.74 49.60
N LYS A 709 -10.04 16.83 48.36
CA LYS A 709 -10.21 18.03 47.52
C LYS A 709 -11.67 18.24 47.09
N HIS A 710 -12.33 17.18 46.62
CA HIS A 710 -13.74 17.27 46.22
C HIS A 710 -14.63 17.60 47.41
N ARG A 711 -14.50 16.87 48.53
CA ARG A 711 -15.25 17.14 49.76
C ARG A 711 -15.04 18.55 50.34
N ARG A 712 -13.86 19.13 50.16
CA ARG A 712 -13.57 20.51 50.60
C ARG A 712 -14.28 21.54 49.73
N LEU A 713 -14.36 21.30 48.42
CA LEU A 713 -15.04 22.20 47.47
C LEU A 713 -16.56 22.04 47.52
N SER A 714 -17.06 20.82 47.70
CA SER A 714 -18.49 20.52 47.82
C SER A 714 -19.13 21.01 49.13
N ARG A 715 -18.31 21.47 50.10
CA ARG A 715 -18.77 22.11 51.34
C ARG A 715 -18.79 23.64 51.26
N LYS A 716 -18.23 24.21 50.19
CA LYS A 716 -18.17 25.67 49.95
C LYS A 716 -19.34 26.18 49.10
N PHE A 717 -20.03 25.27 48.43
CA PHE A 717 -21.35 25.42 47.84
C PHE A 717 -22.33 24.64 48.72
#